data_AF-A0A427FFV8-F1
#
_entry.id   AF-A0A427FFV8-F1
#
_cell.length_a   1.000
_cell.length_b   1.000
_cell.length_c   1.000
_cell.angle_alpha   90.00
_cell.angle_beta   90.00
_cell.angle_gamma   90.00
#
_symmetry.space_group_name_H-M   'P 1'
#
loop_
_entity.id
_entity.type
_entity.pdbx_description
1 polymer ?
#
loop_
_entity_poly.entity_id
_entity_poly.type
_entity_poly.pdbx_seq_one_letter_code
_entity_poly.pdbx_strand_id
1 'polypeptide(L)'
;MDGSISDPIEELPDSAKDSRRKKRTESQITESISTWAENVKSSRRSLLSVQLSQNGEPAVSTSYLERELDTHNNTLTLRKEVFDSIISKMIEEKIIIPGYNSISNEWRRKLLNWYESLSDEDKRNIPIVANKISARRCLDKIEGMGNLKWARQKLPLVEQTFSEIMADLEALGVINIDYKTCVEREADLEQTRISRGDSQTRMEAINALRGIPLSQVNDLIESDPARPFNQLLHIFAAASLKSTSKSTILNYCEGFRYASQHLEEIGFKGHEHPKEYITPHYLTRFRNYLADRVSEDTISYYTANGLLSAARVMLKRAIRIKEFGLNNFIDTEGFEHKRKTDEYRPYTKSERAKIANSCKLEIESTNKLAEDYVPFGGGCDPVNEDGSIINGLGTLDNARWIYENKLNCQRTSRWSADPDNIYEKAFSRILNYSSLGIVDIYKSWNVLYEVTSRVLAPYVIRLAQVTGLNADSLKSLDLDDFIESHEITKRPCLRYWKERSGGEKIYHLDLMHADFKWLTTSQSREIKKIFTDVINLTRHIREHAETSIKDRLFIYESLKANEFRKVKTFENSVVINVTMNKFSDEHDLKTDDGRKLSISASRLRPSLVAELIDHGASLRVIQVVLGHKSITTTIKYLDRLEFSKTSQAIVDEALNRIHRKTIENAMGATQEAAPEAQPQPVTPAAPIRTGLVECRNVFDPPDEIRRLANYKEGNPCSLLNKCLSCQNSIITLSNLPDLFAMRRDYRAMMETSLIAETPYGHVVQENLDVLESILTPSSRGFNAEQLANAERLSEYIITSTLVERMTI
;
A
#
# COMPACT_ATOMS: atom_id res chain seq x y z
N MET A 1 57.75 8.50 40.41
CA MET A 1 57.78 7.10 39.96
C MET A 1 57.20 7.10 38.58
N ASP A 2 58.06 7.43 37.62
CA ASP A 2 57.78 7.46 36.20
C ASP A 2 57.78 6.04 35.65
N GLY A 3 56.85 5.74 34.75
CA GLY A 3 56.70 4.45 34.08
C GLY A 3 56.35 4.66 32.62
N SER A 4 57.27 5.29 31.90
CA SER A 4 57.34 5.38 30.44
C SER A 4 57.70 4.00 29.85
N ILE A 5 56.79 3.39 29.11
CA ILE A 5 57.09 2.24 28.24
C ILE A 5 57.47 2.82 26.88
N SER A 6 58.78 3.02 26.72
CA SER A 6 59.44 3.36 25.45
C SER A 6 60.00 2.06 24.87
N ASP A 7 59.34 1.52 23.86
CA ASP A 7 59.91 0.44 23.05
C ASP A 7 61.04 1.00 22.16
N PRO A 8 62.09 0.20 21.89
CA PRO A 8 63.32 0.68 21.27
C PRO A 8 63.10 1.01 19.81
N ILE A 9 63.61 2.17 19.39
CA ILE A 9 63.88 2.49 17.99
C ILE A 9 64.98 1.52 17.55
N GLU A 10 64.56 0.42 16.93
CA GLU A 10 65.47 -0.47 16.21
C GLU A 10 65.88 0.26 14.93
N GLU A 11 67.16 0.66 14.89
CA GLU A 11 67.81 1.27 13.74
C GLU A 11 67.60 0.40 12.50
N LEU A 12 66.77 0.88 11.58
CA LEU A 12 66.67 0.33 10.23
C LEU A 12 68.06 0.42 9.58
N PRO A 13 68.59 -0.69 9.04
CA PRO A 13 69.95 -0.70 8.51
C PRO A 13 70.04 0.22 7.29
N ASP A 14 71.03 1.11 7.36
CA ASP A 14 71.47 2.00 6.30
C ASP A 14 72.13 1.17 5.18
N SER A 15 71.30 0.55 4.33
CA SER A 15 71.74 -0.14 3.12
C SER A 15 71.00 0.40 1.88
N ALA A 16 70.98 1.72 1.75
CA ALA A 16 70.62 2.42 0.52
C ALA A 16 71.88 3.08 -0.08
N LYS A 17 72.85 2.25 -0.49
CA LYS A 17 73.90 2.59 -1.46
C LYS A 17 74.63 1.31 -1.85
N ASP A 18 74.73 1.11 -3.17
CA ASP A 18 75.53 0.10 -3.86
C ASP A 18 74.87 -1.27 -4.14
N SER A 19 73.85 -1.27 -5.01
CA SER A 19 73.69 -2.36 -5.98
C SER A 19 74.09 -1.85 -7.38
N ARG A 20 75.40 -1.76 -7.66
CA ARG A 20 75.88 -1.72 -9.05
C ARG A 20 75.29 -2.93 -9.79
N ARG A 21 74.21 -2.72 -10.56
CA ARG A 21 73.65 -3.71 -11.48
C ARG A 21 74.81 -4.25 -12.32
N LYS A 22 75.11 -5.55 -12.20
CA LYS A 22 76.07 -6.23 -13.09
C LYS A 22 75.68 -5.90 -14.53
N LYS A 23 76.59 -5.31 -15.30
CA LYS A 23 76.42 -5.15 -16.76
C LYS A 23 76.17 -6.54 -17.35
N ARG A 24 74.92 -6.86 -17.68
CA ARG A 24 74.57 -8.08 -18.43
C ARG A 24 75.34 -8.01 -19.75
N THR A 25 76.05 -9.08 -20.09
CA THR A 25 76.72 -9.16 -21.40
C THR A 25 75.66 -9.26 -22.50
N GLU A 26 75.98 -8.79 -23.70
CA GLU A 26 75.05 -8.76 -24.83
C GLU A 26 74.45 -10.15 -25.13
N SER A 27 75.25 -11.21 -24.97
CA SER A 27 74.85 -12.61 -25.08
C SER A 27 73.83 -13.05 -24.02
N GLN A 28 74.00 -12.64 -22.74
CA GLN A 28 73.05 -12.93 -21.67
C GLN A 28 71.70 -12.24 -21.88
N ILE A 29 71.73 -11.02 -22.44
CA ILE A 29 70.51 -10.31 -22.80
C ILE A 29 69.82 -11.04 -23.96
N THR A 30 70.56 -11.55 -24.95
CA THR A 30 69.97 -12.27 -26.10
C THR A 30 69.30 -13.54 -25.64
N GLU A 31 70.00 -14.33 -24.84
CA GLU A 31 69.47 -15.56 -24.25
C GLU A 31 68.20 -15.27 -23.44
N SER A 32 68.21 -14.24 -22.60
CA SER A 32 67.04 -13.86 -21.80
C SER A 32 65.83 -13.45 -22.64
N ILE A 33 66.04 -12.70 -23.74
CA ILE A 33 64.97 -12.30 -24.66
C ILE A 33 64.44 -13.51 -25.43
N SER A 34 65.33 -14.41 -25.89
CA SER A 34 64.94 -15.64 -26.58
C SER A 34 64.18 -16.59 -25.67
N THR A 35 64.64 -16.81 -24.43
CA THR A 35 63.93 -17.63 -23.43
C THR A 35 62.56 -17.04 -23.10
N TRP A 36 62.47 -15.72 -22.93
CA TRP A 36 61.18 -15.05 -22.74
C TRP A 36 60.25 -15.23 -23.95
N ALA A 37 60.76 -15.06 -25.17
CA ALA A 37 59.97 -15.23 -26.38
C ALA A 37 59.44 -16.66 -26.54
N GLU A 38 60.26 -17.68 -26.24
CA GLU A 38 59.81 -19.08 -26.26
C GLU A 38 58.78 -19.37 -25.16
N ASN A 39 58.96 -18.82 -23.96
CA ASN A 39 57.97 -18.93 -22.89
C ASN A 39 56.64 -18.26 -23.27
N VAL A 40 56.68 -17.14 -23.96
CA VAL A 40 55.48 -16.44 -24.44
C VAL A 40 54.79 -17.23 -25.55
N LYS A 41 55.55 -17.83 -26.48
CA LYS A 41 55.00 -18.65 -27.57
C LYS A 41 54.43 -20.00 -27.08
N SER A 42 54.80 -20.45 -25.89
CA SER A 42 54.41 -21.76 -25.36
C SER A 42 52.91 -21.92 -25.13
N SER A 43 52.15 -20.84 -24.94
CA SER A 43 50.71 -20.90 -24.75
C SER A 43 49.97 -19.70 -25.31
N ARG A 44 48.74 -19.92 -25.77
CA ARG A 44 47.83 -18.86 -26.22
C ARG A 44 47.58 -17.81 -25.15
N ARG A 45 47.43 -18.23 -23.89
CA ARG A 45 47.24 -17.33 -22.74
C ARG A 45 48.45 -16.43 -22.51
N SER A 46 49.66 -16.97 -22.69
CA SER A 46 50.90 -16.19 -22.62
C SER A 46 50.98 -15.17 -23.75
N LEU A 47 50.59 -15.53 -24.98
CA LEU A 47 50.51 -14.60 -26.12
C LEU A 47 49.50 -13.47 -25.87
N LEU A 48 48.34 -13.79 -25.28
CA LEU A 48 47.32 -12.81 -24.92
C LEU A 48 47.77 -11.82 -23.85
N SER A 49 48.85 -12.07 -23.12
CA SER A 49 49.39 -11.15 -22.10
C SER A 49 50.31 -10.05 -22.68
N VAL A 50 50.84 -10.26 -23.89
CA VAL A 50 51.81 -9.37 -24.55
C VAL A 50 51.13 -8.12 -25.11
N GLN A 51 51.54 -6.94 -24.66
CA GLN A 51 50.94 -5.68 -25.10
C GLN A 51 51.45 -5.24 -26.47
N LEU A 52 50.55 -4.79 -27.35
CA LEU A 52 50.89 -4.24 -28.65
C LEU A 52 51.07 -2.71 -28.59
N SER A 53 51.81 -2.17 -29.55
CA SER A 53 51.98 -0.73 -29.74
C SER A 53 50.65 -0.06 -30.10
N GLN A 54 50.51 1.24 -29.81
CA GLN A 54 49.27 1.95 -30.13
C GLN A 54 49.21 2.48 -31.58
N ASN A 55 50.37 2.65 -32.23
CA ASN A 55 50.47 3.30 -33.53
C ASN A 55 51.10 2.40 -34.59
N GLY A 56 50.65 2.51 -35.83
CA GLY A 56 51.22 1.81 -36.98
C GLY A 56 50.77 0.36 -37.14
N GLU A 57 51.63 -0.44 -37.76
CA GLU A 57 51.44 -1.88 -37.92
C GLU A 57 51.55 -2.62 -36.57
N PRO A 58 50.87 -3.76 -36.39
CA PRO A 58 50.93 -4.53 -35.16
C PRO A 58 52.36 -4.93 -34.79
N ALA A 59 52.87 -4.34 -33.70
CA ALA A 59 54.19 -4.62 -33.15
C ALA A 59 54.08 -4.70 -31.62
N VAL A 60 55.00 -5.43 -30.99
CA VAL A 60 55.06 -5.50 -29.52
C VAL A 60 55.44 -4.12 -28.96
N SER A 61 54.74 -3.68 -27.91
CA SER A 61 54.98 -2.37 -27.30
C SER A 61 56.38 -2.30 -26.67
N THR A 62 57.15 -1.27 -27.04
CA THR A 62 58.50 -1.05 -26.51
C THR A 62 58.47 -0.75 -25.02
N SER A 63 57.52 0.04 -24.53
CA SER A 63 57.37 0.35 -23.10
C SER A 63 57.01 -0.88 -22.26
N TYR A 64 56.30 -1.84 -22.85
CA TYR A 64 56.01 -3.12 -22.22
C TYR A 64 57.27 -3.99 -22.12
N LEU A 65 58.04 -4.09 -23.20
CA LEU A 65 59.28 -4.85 -23.25
C LEU A 65 60.36 -4.29 -22.30
N GLU A 66 60.48 -2.96 -22.20
CA GLU A 66 61.42 -2.32 -21.27
C GLU A 66 61.10 -2.68 -19.81
N ARG A 67 59.80 -2.76 -19.46
CA ARG A 67 59.36 -3.16 -18.12
C ARG A 67 59.58 -4.64 -17.83
N GLU A 68 59.26 -5.52 -18.78
CA GLU A 68 59.38 -6.97 -18.54
C GLU A 68 60.80 -7.52 -18.64
N LEU A 69 61.64 -6.90 -19.47
CA LEU A 69 62.99 -7.40 -19.74
C LEU A 69 64.09 -6.56 -19.05
N ASP A 70 63.72 -5.48 -18.34
CA ASP A 70 64.61 -4.53 -17.66
C ASP A 70 65.79 -4.10 -18.56
N THR A 71 65.47 -3.75 -19.81
CA THR A 71 66.45 -3.45 -20.87
C THR A 71 66.05 -2.23 -21.70
N HIS A 72 67.04 -1.48 -22.19
CA HIS A 72 66.81 -0.22 -22.91
C HIS A 72 66.39 -0.42 -24.38
N ASN A 73 65.53 0.46 -24.88
CA ASN A 73 64.98 0.48 -26.25
C ASN A 73 66.00 0.17 -27.36
N ASN A 74 67.20 0.77 -27.33
CA ASN A 74 68.21 0.58 -28.37
C ASN A 74 68.67 -0.88 -28.54
N THR A 75 68.65 -1.67 -27.48
CA THR A 75 69.01 -3.10 -27.50
C THR A 75 67.86 -3.98 -28.01
N LEU A 76 66.62 -3.54 -27.85
CA LEU A 76 65.42 -4.23 -28.32
C LEU A 76 65.25 -4.08 -29.84
N THR A 77 65.57 -2.90 -30.40
CA THR A 77 65.47 -2.61 -31.84
C THR A 77 66.38 -3.50 -32.69
N LEU A 78 67.54 -3.91 -32.16
CA LEU A 78 68.50 -4.79 -32.83
C LEU A 78 68.02 -6.26 -32.94
N ARG A 79 66.90 -6.62 -32.30
CA ARG A 79 66.42 -8.00 -32.17
C ARG A 79 64.96 -8.15 -32.61
N LYS A 80 64.57 -7.30 -33.56
CA LYS A 80 63.21 -7.22 -34.13
C LYS A 80 62.69 -8.58 -34.60
N GLU A 81 63.55 -9.42 -35.17
CA GLU A 81 63.20 -10.76 -35.67
C GLU A 81 62.55 -11.67 -34.60
N VAL A 82 62.99 -11.58 -33.34
CA VAL A 82 62.43 -12.38 -32.24
C VAL A 82 61.00 -11.95 -31.90
N PHE A 83 60.74 -10.64 -31.92
CA PHE A 83 59.42 -10.07 -31.66
C PHE A 83 58.48 -10.25 -32.86
N ASP A 84 59.00 -10.16 -34.08
CA ASP A 84 58.24 -10.45 -35.31
C ASP A 84 57.78 -11.91 -35.32
N SER A 85 58.60 -12.85 -34.83
CA SER A 85 58.20 -14.26 -34.64
C SER A 85 57.05 -14.42 -33.64
N ILE A 86 56.96 -13.59 -32.60
CA ILE A 86 55.81 -13.58 -31.67
C ILE A 86 54.57 -13.04 -32.38
N ILE A 87 54.69 -11.97 -33.17
CA ILE A 87 53.59 -11.41 -33.96
C ILE A 87 53.07 -12.43 -34.98
N SER A 88 53.96 -13.16 -35.68
CA SER A 88 53.56 -14.26 -36.57
C SER A 88 52.77 -15.33 -35.82
N LYS A 89 53.21 -15.72 -34.60
CA LYS A 89 52.48 -16.67 -33.77
C LYS A 89 51.11 -16.13 -33.32
N MET A 90 51.01 -14.84 -32.98
CA MET A 90 49.73 -14.19 -32.64
C MET A 90 48.77 -14.12 -33.85
N ILE A 91 49.29 -14.04 -35.07
CA ILE A 91 48.49 -14.11 -36.31
C ILE A 91 47.99 -15.53 -36.55
N GLU A 92 48.84 -16.56 -36.39
CA GLU A 92 48.43 -17.98 -36.50
C GLU A 92 47.29 -18.31 -35.52
N GLU A 93 47.41 -17.82 -34.29
CA GLU A 93 46.41 -17.96 -33.23
C GLU A 93 45.18 -17.03 -33.41
N LYS A 94 45.10 -16.23 -34.49
CA LYS A 94 44.00 -15.29 -34.73
C LYS A 94 43.76 -14.26 -33.60
N ILE A 95 44.79 -14.00 -32.80
CA ILE A 95 44.79 -12.93 -31.80
C ILE A 95 44.95 -11.59 -32.53
N ILE A 96 45.86 -11.54 -33.50
CA ILE A 96 46.06 -10.41 -34.42
C ILE A 96 45.41 -10.76 -35.76
N ILE A 97 44.61 -9.83 -36.29
CA ILE A 97 44.02 -9.94 -37.61
C ILE A 97 44.78 -8.99 -38.55
N PRO A 98 45.51 -9.52 -39.56
CA PRO A 98 46.23 -8.72 -40.54
C PRO A 98 45.29 -7.74 -41.28
N GLY A 99 45.79 -6.56 -41.63
CA GLY A 99 45.02 -5.51 -42.30
C GLY A 99 44.32 -4.52 -41.36
N TYR A 100 44.28 -4.79 -40.06
CA TYR A 100 43.85 -3.83 -39.04
C TYR A 100 45.03 -3.17 -38.33
N ASN A 101 44.87 -1.91 -37.91
CA ASN A 101 45.91 -1.17 -37.20
C ASN A 101 46.23 -1.75 -35.81
N SER A 102 47.39 -1.40 -35.25
CA SER A 102 47.85 -1.96 -33.98
C SER A 102 46.88 -1.67 -32.82
N ILE A 103 46.28 -0.48 -32.76
CA ILE A 103 45.29 -0.14 -31.72
C ILE A 103 44.04 -1.02 -31.76
N SER A 104 43.54 -1.38 -32.95
CA SER A 104 42.38 -2.29 -33.08
C SER A 104 42.71 -3.70 -32.58
N ASN A 105 43.90 -4.18 -32.94
CA ASN A 105 44.38 -5.49 -32.51
C ASN A 105 44.68 -5.55 -31.00
N GLU A 106 45.16 -4.45 -30.41
CA GLU A 106 45.36 -4.34 -28.97
C GLU A 106 44.03 -4.39 -28.19
N TRP A 107 42.98 -3.72 -28.70
CA TRP A 107 41.64 -3.82 -28.11
C TRP A 107 41.05 -5.22 -28.24
N ARG A 108 41.22 -5.88 -29.39
CA ARG A 108 40.83 -7.29 -29.59
C ARG A 108 41.55 -8.20 -28.60
N ARG A 109 42.88 -8.09 -28.48
CA ARG A 109 43.69 -8.85 -27.52
C ARG A 109 43.18 -8.66 -26.08
N LYS A 110 42.91 -7.42 -25.66
CA LYS A 110 42.38 -7.14 -24.31
C LYS A 110 41.03 -7.83 -24.07
N LEU A 111 40.11 -7.76 -25.02
CA LEU A 111 38.79 -8.40 -24.92
C LEU A 111 38.90 -9.92 -24.84
N LEU A 112 39.74 -10.52 -25.69
CA LEU A 112 40.00 -11.96 -25.68
C LEU A 112 40.71 -12.40 -24.40
N ASN A 113 41.72 -11.66 -23.94
CA ASN A 113 42.42 -11.96 -22.70
C ASN A 113 41.47 -11.95 -21.49
N TRP A 114 40.56 -10.98 -21.43
CA TRP A 114 39.53 -10.97 -20.40
C TRP A 114 38.59 -12.19 -20.54
N TYR A 115 37.98 -12.39 -21.70
CA TYR A 115 36.94 -13.40 -21.88
C TYR A 115 37.47 -14.84 -21.77
N GLU A 116 38.63 -15.13 -22.36
CA GLU A 116 39.28 -16.44 -22.32
C GLU A 116 39.90 -16.75 -20.94
N SER A 117 40.09 -15.74 -20.08
CA SER A 117 40.56 -15.96 -18.71
C SER A 117 39.48 -16.43 -17.73
N LEU A 118 38.20 -16.33 -18.12
CA LEU A 118 37.05 -16.70 -17.30
C LEU A 118 36.75 -18.20 -17.42
N SER A 119 36.41 -18.84 -16.30
CA SER A 119 35.86 -20.19 -16.29
C SER A 119 34.43 -20.20 -16.88
N ASP A 120 33.92 -21.36 -17.28
CA ASP A 120 32.56 -21.47 -17.80
C ASP A 120 31.49 -21.09 -16.74
N GLU A 121 31.79 -21.28 -15.45
CA GLU A 121 30.95 -20.82 -14.34
C GLU A 121 30.96 -19.30 -14.22
N ASP A 122 32.14 -18.66 -14.33
CA ASP A 122 32.27 -17.20 -14.30
C ASP A 122 31.61 -16.54 -15.51
N LYS A 123 31.69 -17.16 -16.70
CA LYS A 123 31.01 -16.70 -17.91
C LYS A 123 29.49 -16.66 -17.73
N ARG A 124 28.91 -17.64 -17.03
CA ARG A 124 27.47 -17.66 -16.69
C ARG A 124 27.07 -16.55 -15.73
N ASN A 125 28.00 -16.08 -14.91
CA ASN A 125 27.79 -15.02 -13.93
C ASN A 125 28.08 -13.60 -14.46
N ILE A 126 28.38 -13.45 -15.76
CA ILE A 126 28.62 -12.13 -16.37
C ILE A 126 27.34 -11.28 -16.26
N PRO A 127 27.42 -10.03 -15.74
CA PRO A 127 26.24 -9.20 -15.55
C PRO A 127 25.66 -8.72 -16.89
N ILE A 128 24.52 -9.30 -17.28
CA ILE A 128 23.74 -8.91 -18.46
C ILE A 128 22.68 -7.87 -18.10
N VAL A 129 22.60 -6.79 -18.89
CA VAL A 129 21.54 -5.77 -18.80
C VAL A 129 20.95 -5.58 -20.20
N ALA A 130 19.64 -5.75 -20.33
CA ALA A 130 18.94 -5.69 -21.61
C ALA A 130 19.56 -6.59 -22.70
N ASN A 131 19.90 -7.83 -22.32
CA ASN A 131 20.52 -8.84 -23.19
C ASN A 131 21.89 -8.46 -23.78
N LYS A 132 22.61 -7.53 -23.13
CA LYS A 132 23.99 -7.14 -23.47
C LYS A 132 24.88 -7.15 -22.22
N ILE A 133 26.18 -7.42 -22.40
CA ILE A 133 27.17 -7.34 -21.32
C ILE A 133 27.23 -5.92 -20.75
N SER A 134 27.11 -5.78 -19.44
CA SER A 134 27.19 -4.49 -18.75
C SER A 134 28.65 -4.03 -18.61
N ALA A 135 29.08 -3.10 -19.47
CA ALA A 135 30.42 -2.51 -19.40
C ALA A 135 30.70 -1.89 -18.01
N ARG A 136 29.76 -1.11 -17.47
CA ARG A 136 29.90 -0.44 -16.16
C ARG A 136 30.09 -1.40 -14.98
N ARG A 137 29.45 -2.57 -15.00
CA ARG A 137 29.49 -3.51 -13.86
C ARG A 137 30.69 -4.43 -13.90
N CYS A 138 31.25 -4.69 -15.09
CA CYS A 138 32.32 -5.65 -15.30
C CYS A 138 33.55 -5.03 -15.99
N LEU A 139 33.40 -4.53 -17.22
CA LEU A 139 34.51 -4.15 -18.10
C LEU A 139 35.20 -2.83 -17.72
N ASP A 140 34.46 -1.85 -17.18
CA ASP A 140 35.01 -0.54 -16.79
C ASP A 140 35.97 -0.66 -15.58
N LYS A 141 35.89 -1.76 -14.83
CA LYS A 141 36.79 -2.06 -13.71
C LYS A 141 38.13 -2.65 -14.17
N ILE A 142 38.24 -3.05 -15.43
CA ILE A 142 39.45 -3.66 -15.99
C ILE A 142 40.38 -2.55 -16.49
N GLU A 143 41.65 -2.62 -16.08
CA GLU A 143 42.65 -1.63 -16.45
C GLU A 143 42.76 -1.49 -17.98
N GLY A 144 42.61 -0.26 -18.46
CA GLY A 144 42.70 0.04 -19.90
C GLY A 144 41.47 -0.34 -20.75
N MET A 145 40.32 -0.69 -20.15
CA MET A 145 39.04 -0.94 -20.84
C MET A 145 37.97 0.16 -20.67
N GLY A 146 38.21 1.20 -19.86
CA GLY A 146 37.20 2.23 -19.55
C GLY A 146 36.63 3.02 -20.74
N ASN A 147 37.27 2.98 -21.92
CA ASN A 147 36.81 3.62 -23.15
C ASN A 147 36.22 2.64 -24.19
N LEU A 148 35.76 1.46 -23.76
CA LEU A 148 35.23 0.42 -24.66
C LEU A 148 34.10 0.93 -25.58
N LYS A 149 33.25 1.84 -25.10
CA LYS A 149 32.17 2.44 -25.90
C LYS A 149 32.72 3.17 -27.14
N TRP A 150 33.81 3.92 -26.98
CA TRP A 150 34.47 4.61 -28.09
C TRP A 150 35.12 3.60 -29.04
N ALA A 151 35.81 2.60 -28.50
CA ALA A 151 36.53 1.59 -29.28
C ALA A 151 35.58 0.81 -30.19
N ARG A 152 34.43 0.37 -29.68
CA ARG A 152 33.37 -0.31 -30.45
C ARG A 152 32.80 0.54 -31.58
N GLN A 153 32.65 1.84 -31.38
CA GLN A 153 32.09 2.74 -32.39
C GLN A 153 33.08 3.10 -33.51
N LYS A 154 34.37 3.19 -33.18
CA LYS A 154 35.41 3.71 -34.09
C LYS A 154 36.28 2.64 -34.72
N LEU A 155 36.36 1.45 -34.12
CA LEU A 155 37.24 0.36 -34.55
C LEU A 155 36.39 -0.88 -34.89
N PRO A 156 36.19 -1.20 -36.19
CA PRO A 156 35.33 -2.29 -36.63
C PRO A 156 35.69 -3.66 -36.03
N LEU A 157 36.99 -3.94 -35.91
CA LEU A 157 37.50 -5.19 -35.34
C LEU A 157 37.04 -5.43 -33.90
N VAL A 158 36.88 -4.35 -33.13
CA VAL A 158 36.47 -4.41 -31.72
C VAL A 158 35.00 -4.79 -31.63
N GLU A 159 34.14 -4.24 -32.49
CA GLU A 159 32.73 -4.62 -32.55
C GLU A 159 32.55 -6.07 -33.02
N GLN A 160 33.36 -6.51 -33.99
CA GLN A 160 33.35 -7.90 -34.45
C GLN A 160 33.73 -8.86 -33.31
N THR A 161 34.84 -8.59 -32.62
CA THR A 161 35.29 -9.39 -31.47
C THR A 161 34.24 -9.43 -30.36
N PHE A 162 33.61 -8.29 -30.09
CA PHE A 162 32.55 -8.22 -29.09
C PHE A 162 31.31 -9.03 -29.49
N SER A 163 30.99 -9.07 -30.77
CA SER A 163 29.89 -9.89 -31.32
C SER A 163 30.21 -11.38 -31.25
N GLU A 164 31.46 -11.78 -31.50
CA GLU A 164 31.94 -13.17 -31.32
C GLU A 164 31.71 -13.65 -29.88
N ILE A 165 32.06 -12.80 -28.88
CA ILE A 165 31.84 -13.09 -27.46
C ILE A 165 30.34 -13.20 -27.13
N MET A 166 29.52 -12.31 -27.69
CA MET A 166 28.07 -12.33 -27.46
C MET A 166 27.43 -13.61 -28.02
N ALA A 167 27.87 -14.09 -29.19
CA ALA A 167 27.41 -15.34 -29.77
C ALA A 167 27.79 -16.57 -28.93
N ASP A 168 28.98 -16.56 -28.32
CA ASP A 168 29.40 -17.62 -27.38
C ASP A 168 28.53 -17.63 -26.10
N LEU A 169 28.23 -16.44 -25.55
CA LEU A 169 27.34 -16.30 -24.39
C LEU A 169 25.88 -16.68 -24.69
N GLU A 170 25.44 -16.49 -25.94
CA GLU A 170 24.17 -17.01 -26.44
C GLU A 170 24.17 -18.54 -26.44
N ALA A 171 25.21 -19.18 -26.99
CA ALA A 171 25.36 -20.63 -26.98
C ALA A 171 25.42 -21.22 -25.55
N LEU A 172 25.99 -20.48 -24.59
CA LEU A 172 26.03 -20.87 -23.17
C LEU A 172 24.70 -20.67 -22.42
N GLY A 173 23.70 -20.04 -23.04
CA GLY A 173 22.37 -19.78 -22.48
C GLY A 173 22.32 -18.61 -21.49
N VAL A 174 23.33 -17.75 -21.50
CA VAL A 174 23.42 -16.55 -20.62
C VAL A 174 22.59 -15.40 -21.19
N ILE A 175 22.49 -15.34 -22.52
CA ILE A 175 21.73 -14.36 -23.29
C ILE A 175 20.50 -15.07 -23.85
N ASN A 176 19.32 -14.45 -23.70
CA ASN A 176 18.06 -15.05 -24.13
C ASN A 176 17.79 -14.70 -25.61
N ILE A 177 17.61 -15.71 -26.45
CA ILE A 177 17.31 -15.58 -27.89
C ILE A 177 15.94 -14.92 -28.11
N ASP A 178 14.97 -15.18 -27.23
CA ASP A 178 13.61 -14.65 -27.29
C ASP A 178 13.47 -13.30 -26.57
N TYR A 179 14.58 -12.64 -26.24
CA TYR A 179 14.52 -11.35 -25.56
C TYR A 179 13.93 -10.27 -26.46
N LYS A 180 12.77 -9.77 -26.08
CA LYS A 180 12.13 -8.60 -26.70
C LYS A 180 12.41 -7.34 -25.91
N THR A 181 12.94 -6.33 -26.58
CA THR A 181 13.11 -4.99 -26.01
C THR A 181 11.75 -4.40 -25.59
N CYS A 182 11.74 -3.37 -24.73
CA CYS A 182 10.48 -2.72 -24.34
C CYS A 182 9.71 -2.18 -25.55
N VAL A 183 10.43 -1.66 -26.54
CA VAL A 183 9.87 -1.12 -27.79
C VAL A 183 9.22 -2.24 -28.61
N GLU A 184 9.90 -3.38 -28.78
CA GLU A 184 9.33 -4.54 -29.48
C GLU A 184 8.16 -5.15 -28.73
N ARG A 185 8.18 -5.18 -27.39
CA ARG A 185 7.03 -5.62 -26.58
C ARG A 185 5.84 -4.69 -26.72
N GLU A 186 6.06 -3.38 -26.77
CA GLU A 186 5.01 -2.39 -27.02
C GLU A 186 4.46 -2.49 -28.45
N ALA A 187 5.34 -2.67 -29.44
CA ALA A 187 4.94 -2.88 -30.83
C ALA A 187 4.16 -4.20 -31.01
N ASP A 188 4.59 -5.29 -30.37
CA ASP A 188 3.87 -6.57 -30.36
C ASP A 188 2.54 -6.46 -29.63
N LEU A 189 2.48 -5.73 -28.51
CA LEU A 189 1.22 -5.46 -27.81
C LEU A 189 0.28 -4.65 -28.71
N GLU A 190 0.80 -3.70 -29.47
CA GLU A 190 0.02 -2.88 -30.40
C GLU A 190 -0.43 -3.70 -31.62
N GLN A 191 0.44 -4.53 -32.20
CA GLN A 191 0.08 -5.46 -33.27
C GLN A 191 -0.87 -6.57 -32.79
N THR A 192 -0.76 -7.01 -31.53
CA THR A 192 -1.70 -7.97 -30.91
C THR A 192 -3.07 -7.31 -30.69
N ARG A 193 -3.11 -6.02 -30.32
CA ARG A 193 -4.36 -5.24 -30.24
C ARG A 193 -5.02 -5.06 -31.60
N ILE A 194 -4.22 -4.77 -32.63
CA ILE A 194 -4.70 -4.60 -34.01
C ILE A 194 -5.18 -5.94 -34.60
N SER A 195 -4.42 -7.02 -34.42
CA SER A 195 -4.74 -8.35 -34.99
C SER A 195 -5.90 -9.07 -34.29
N ARG A 196 -6.18 -8.78 -33.01
CA ARG A 196 -7.36 -9.32 -32.31
C ARG A 196 -8.68 -8.64 -32.67
N GLY A 197 -8.67 -7.57 -33.47
CA GLY A 197 -9.89 -6.82 -33.82
C GLY A 197 -10.64 -6.28 -32.60
N ASP A 198 -9.96 -6.12 -31.46
CA ASP A 198 -10.58 -5.91 -30.15
C ASP A 198 -10.26 -4.51 -29.64
N SER A 199 -10.80 -3.49 -30.33
CA SER A 199 -11.15 -2.17 -29.77
C SER A 199 -11.68 -1.23 -30.86
N GLN A 200 -12.82 -1.59 -31.43
CA GLN A 200 -13.94 -0.65 -31.36
C GLN A 200 -14.61 -1.05 -30.05
N THR A 201 -14.27 -0.38 -28.93
CA THR A 201 -14.48 -0.98 -27.60
C THR A 201 -15.94 -1.41 -27.43
N ARG A 202 -16.22 -2.61 -26.91
CA ARG A 202 -17.62 -3.00 -26.57
C ARG A 202 -18.31 -1.95 -25.69
N MET A 203 -17.50 -1.18 -24.95
CA MET A 203 -17.88 0.04 -24.25
C MET A 203 -18.40 1.15 -25.19
N GLU A 204 -17.71 1.49 -26.27
CA GLU A 204 -18.19 2.38 -27.34
C GLU A 204 -19.48 1.84 -27.97
N ALA A 205 -19.57 0.54 -28.24
CA ALA A 205 -20.78 -0.07 -28.80
C ALA A 205 -21.98 0.08 -27.84
N ILE A 206 -21.82 -0.22 -26.55
CA ILE A 206 -22.86 0.01 -25.53
C ILE A 206 -23.19 1.49 -25.41
N ASN A 207 -22.19 2.39 -25.40
CA ASN A 207 -22.44 3.82 -25.30
C ASN A 207 -23.18 4.39 -26.51
N ALA A 208 -22.90 3.89 -27.73
CA ALA A 208 -23.65 4.25 -28.93
C ALA A 208 -25.10 3.75 -28.84
N LEU A 209 -25.31 2.50 -28.43
CA LEU A 209 -26.63 1.89 -28.30
C LEU A 209 -27.46 2.51 -27.16
N ARG A 210 -26.83 3.06 -26.12
CA ARG A 210 -27.50 3.85 -25.08
C ARG A 210 -28.18 5.11 -25.63
N GLY A 211 -27.69 5.66 -26.74
CA GLY A 211 -28.31 6.80 -27.41
C GLY A 211 -29.61 6.45 -28.13
N ILE A 212 -29.88 5.16 -28.37
CA ILE A 212 -31.05 4.69 -29.12
C ILE A 212 -32.17 4.31 -28.14
N PRO A 213 -33.32 5.01 -28.16
CA PRO A 213 -34.44 4.70 -27.27
C PRO A 213 -35.00 3.31 -27.59
N LEU A 214 -35.27 2.51 -26.56
CA LEU A 214 -35.81 1.15 -26.68
C LEU A 214 -37.10 1.04 -25.88
N SER A 215 -38.24 1.31 -26.51
CA SER A 215 -39.57 1.34 -25.89
C SER A 215 -40.51 0.22 -26.38
N GLN A 216 -40.34 -0.21 -27.62
CA GLN A 216 -41.08 -1.28 -28.30
C GLN A 216 -40.10 -2.21 -29.01
N VAL A 217 -40.53 -3.42 -29.37
CA VAL A 217 -39.68 -4.41 -30.04
C VAL A 217 -39.12 -3.90 -31.36
N ASN A 218 -39.88 -3.11 -32.11
CA ASN A 218 -39.43 -2.52 -33.38
C ASN A 218 -38.31 -1.48 -33.23
N ASP A 219 -38.04 -1.02 -32.00
CA ASP A 219 -36.90 -0.13 -31.74
C ASP A 219 -35.58 -0.92 -31.58
N LEU A 220 -35.61 -2.26 -31.55
CA LEU A 220 -34.40 -3.08 -31.54
C LEU A 220 -33.64 -2.89 -32.84
N ILE A 221 -32.32 -2.75 -32.73
CA ILE A 221 -31.44 -2.68 -33.90
C ILE A 221 -31.55 -3.93 -34.78
N GLU A 222 -31.27 -3.76 -36.06
CA GLU A 222 -31.23 -4.88 -37.01
C GLU A 222 -30.16 -5.89 -36.62
N SER A 223 -30.43 -7.16 -36.91
CA SER A 223 -29.48 -8.25 -36.68
C SER A 223 -28.32 -8.09 -37.66
N ASP A 224 -27.09 -8.01 -37.14
CA ASP A 224 -25.89 -7.88 -37.94
C ASP A 224 -25.17 -9.25 -37.97
N PRO A 225 -25.01 -9.89 -39.14
CA PRO A 225 -24.31 -11.16 -39.28
C PRO A 225 -22.86 -11.11 -38.77
N ALA A 226 -22.21 -9.94 -38.80
CA ALA A 226 -20.85 -9.74 -38.31
C ALA A 226 -20.80 -9.54 -36.77
N ARG A 227 -21.94 -9.31 -36.11
CA ARG A 227 -22.03 -9.04 -34.66
C ARG A 227 -23.11 -9.92 -34.02
N PRO A 228 -22.79 -11.14 -33.56
CA PRO A 228 -23.77 -12.01 -32.92
C PRO A 228 -24.33 -11.38 -31.64
N PHE A 229 -25.61 -11.62 -31.37
CA PHE A 229 -26.36 -11.12 -30.21
C PHE A 229 -26.45 -9.58 -30.11
N ASN A 230 -26.34 -8.85 -31.22
CA ASN A 230 -26.40 -7.38 -31.24
C ASN A 230 -27.70 -6.83 -30.59
N GLN A 231 -28.83 -7.49 -30.83
CA GLN A 231 -30.11 -7.12 -30.21
C GLN A 231 -30.10 -7.31 -28.70
N LEU A 232 -29.47 -8.37 -28.18
CA LEU A 232 -29.27 -8.56 -26.75
C LEU A 232 -28.36 -7.47 -26.17
N LEU A 233 -27.30 -7.09 -26.88
CA LEU A 233 -26.41 -5.99 -26.51
C LEU A 233 -27.18 -4.67 -26.35
N HIS A 234 -28.14 -4.40 -27.23
CA HIS A 234 -29.00 -3.20 -27.14
C HIS A 234 -29.88 -3.21 -25.89
N ILE A 235 -30.42 -4.37 -25.48
CA ILE A 235 -31.18 -4.49 -24.23
C ILE A 235 -30.26 -4.25 -23.01
N PHE A 236 -29.04 -4.79 -23.00
CA PHE A 236 -28.04 -4.51 -21.97
C PHE A 236 -27.65 -3.03 -21.92
N ALA A 237 -27.47 -2.39 -23.08
CA ALA A 237 -27.22 -0.96 -23.18
C ALA A 237 -28.38 -0.14 -22.58
N ALA A 238 -29.62 -0.44 -22.96
CA ALA A 238 -30.81 0.20 -22.40
C ALA A 238 -30.95 -0.04 -20.88
N ALA A 239 -30.55 -1.22 -20.38
CA ALA A 239 -30.53 -1.53 -18.96
C ALA A 239 -29.49 -0.69 -18.18
N SER A 240 -28.38 -0.35 -18.83
CA SER A 240 -27.31 0.47 -18.25
C SER A 240 -27.61 1.98 -18.19
N LEU A 241 -28.71 2.45 -18.80
CA LEU A 241 -29.03 3.89 -18.94
C LEU A 241 -28.94 4.70 -17.64
N LYS A 242 -29.37 4.12 -16.52
CA LYS A 242 -29.34 4.76 -15.20
C LYS A 242 -27.95 4.86 -14.58
N SER A 243 -26.94 4.23 -15.17
CA SER A 243 -25.58 4.16 -14.64
C SER A 243 -24.72 5.28 -15.21
N THR A 244 -24.10 6.07 -14.33
CA THR A 244 -23.22 7.19 -14.70
C THR A 244 -21.73 6.82 -14.62
N SER A 245 -21.35 5.83 -13.81
CA SER A 245 -19.95 5.44 -13.63
C SER A 245 -19.46 4.46 -14.71
N LYS A 246 -18.20 4.66 -15.16
CA LYS A 246 -17.55 3.77 -16.13
C LYS A 246 -17.46 2.32 -15.63
N SER A 247 -17.14 2.12 -14.35
CA SER A 247 -17.05 0.80 -13.72
C SER A 247 -18.38 0.04 -13.72
N THR A 248 -19.49 0.74 -13.48
CA THR A 248 -20.82 0.10 -13.51
C THR A 248 -21.22 -0.25 -14.94
N ILE A 249 -20.92 0.60 -15.92
CA ILE A 249 -21.16 0.30 -17.35
C ILE A 249 -20.36 -0.93 -17.78
N LEU A 250 -19.09 -1.05 -17.35
CA LEU A 250 -18.27 -2.23 -17.61
C LEU A 250 -18.89 -3.52 -17.06
N ASN A 251 -19.59 -3.48 -15.92
CA ASN A 251 -20.31 -4.66 -15.42
C ASN A 251 -21.42 -5.12 -16.37
N TYR A 252 -22.07 -4.20 -17.11
CA TYR A 252 -23.04 -4.58 -18.14
C TYR A 252 -22.36 -5.13 -19.39
N CYS A 253 -21.19 -4.60 -19.77
CA CYS A 253 -20.37 -5.16 -20.86
C CYS A 253 -19.96 -6.61 -20.56
N GLU A 254 -19.45 -6.87 -19.36
CA GLU A 254 -19.09 -8.21 -18.92
C GLU A 254 -20.33 -9.09 -18.74
N GLY A 255 -21.44 -8.54 -18.23
CA GLY A 255 -22.74 -9.21 -18.15
C GLY A 255 -23.21 -9.73 -19.51
N PHE A 256 -23.13 -8.89 -20.54
CA PHE A 256 -23.41 -9.29 -21.93
C PHE A 256 -22.45 -10.38 -22.40
N ARG A 257 -21.14 -10.23 -22.18
CA ARG A 257 -20.15 -11.20 -22.64
C ARG A 257 -20.43 -12.61 -22.12
N TYR A 258 -20.67 -12.75 -20.82
CA TYR A 258 -21.01 -14.05 -20.24
C TYR A 258 -22.40 -14.55 -20.65
N ALA A 259 -23.36 -13.64 -20.85
CA ALA A 259 -24.68 -14.00 -21.37
C ALA A 259 -24.59 -14.57 -22.79
N SER A 260 -23.80 -13.97 -23.68
CA SER A 260 -23.55 -14.47 -25.04
C SER A 260 -22.83 -15.82 -25.02
N GLN A 261 -21.76 -15.97 -24.22
CA GLN A 261 -21.06 -17.25 -24.08
C GLN A 261 -21.98 -18.38 -23.61
N HIS A 262 -22.82 -18.11 -22.61
CA HIS A 262 -23.82 -19.06 -22.14
C HIS A 262 -24.83 -19.44 -23.25
N LEU A 263 -25.26 -18.49 -24.06
CA LEU A 263 -26.20 -18.75 -25.18
C LEU A 263 -25.54 -19.55 -26.30
N GLU A 264 -24.28 -19.27 -26.61
CA GLU A 264 -23.47 -20.03 -27.58
C GLU A 264 -23.29 -21.48 -27.12
N GLU A 265 -23.02 -21.71 -25.83
CA GLU A 265 -22.90 -23.06 -25.26
C GLU A 265 -24.23 -23.84 -25.27
N ILE A 266 -25.36 -23.15 -25.22
CA ILE A 266 -26.70 -23.75 -25.39
C ILE A 266 -27.01 -24.03 -26.88
N GLY A 267 -26.23 -23.48 -27.81
CA GLY A 267 -26.35 -23.73 -29.25
C GLY A 267 -26.99 -22.59 -30.07
N PHE A 268 -27.18 -21.40 -29.49
CA PHE A 268 -27.63 -20.22 -30.24
C PHE A 268 -26.49 -19.58 -31.02
N LYS A 269 -26.77 -19.07 -32.23
CA LYS A 269 -25.78 -18.45 -33.10
C LYS A 269 -25.69 -16.93 -32.96
N GLY A 270 -26.68 -16.32 -32.30
CA GLY A 270 -26.75 -14.88 -32.06
C GLY A 270 -27.46 -14.09 -33.16
N HIS A 271 -28.08 -14.77 -34.13
CA HIS A 271 -28.93 -14.15 -35.15
C HIS A 271 -30.42 -14.30 -34.83
N GLU A 272 -30.74 -15.19 -33.89
CA GLU A 272 -32.09 -15.45 -33.39
C GLU A 272 -32.63 -14.22 -32.66
N HIS A 273 -33.95 -14.06 -32.66
CA HIS A 273 -34.58 -12.93 -31.98
C HIS A 273 -34.48 -13.11 -30.44
N PRO A 274 -34.23 -12.05 -29.64
CA PRO A 274 -34.11 -12.14 -28.18
C PRO A 274 -35.26 -12.84 -27.46
N LYS A 275 -36.45 -12.86 -28.06
CA LYS A 275 -37.63 -13.59 -27.56
C LYS A 275 -37.42 -15.09 -27.46
N GLU A 276 -36.55 -15.66 -28.29
CA GLU A 276 -36.32 -17.10 -28.37
C GLU A 276 -35.49 -17.61 -27.18
N TYR A 277 -34.56 -16.78 -26.68
CA TYR A 277 -33.65 -17.18 -25.62
C TYR A 277 -33.86 -16.44 -24.27
N ILE A 278 -34.46 -15.25 -24.26
CA ILE A 278 -34.85 -14.54 -23.03
C ILE A 278 -36.21 -15.04 -22.55
N THR A 279 -36.21 -16.17 -21.86
CA THR A 279 -37.40 -16.81 -21.28
C THR A 279 -37.56 -16.49 -19.78
N PRO A 280 -38.73 -16.75 -19.17
CA PRO A 280 -38.95 -16.54 -17.73
C PRO A 280 -37.95 -17.27 -16.81
N HIS A 281 -37.34 -18.36 -17.28
CA HIS A 281 -36.34 -19.15 -16.56
C HIS A 281 -34.89 -18.79 -16.90
N TYR A 282 -34.65 -17.79 -17.75
CA TYR A 282 -33.30 -17.45 -18.22
C TYR A 282 -32.34 -17.12 -17.06
N LEU A 283 -32.80 -16.36 -16.06
CA LEU A 283 -31.95 -15.97 -14.92
C LEU A 283 -31.47 -17.18 -14.10
N THR A 284 -32.33 -18.18 -13.92
CA THR A 284 -31.98 -19.43 -13.22
C THR A 284 -30.95 -20.24 -14.00
N ARG A 285 -31.12 -20.38 -15.32
CA ARG A 285 -30.13 -21.07 -16.18
C ARG A 285 -28.78 -20.36 -16.15
N PHE A 286 -28.81 -19.03 -16.25
CA PHE A 286 -27.60 -18.21 -16.20
C PHE A 286 -26.90 -18.30 -14.84
N ARG A 287 -27.65 -18.37 -13.72
CA ARG A 287 -27.07 -18.62 -12.40
C ARG A 287 -26.34 -19.97 -12.34
N ASN A 288 -26.93 -21.04 -12.87
CA ASN A 288 -26.29 -22.36 -12.89
C ASN A 288 -25.00 -22.33 -13.71
N TYR A 289 -25.03 -21.72 -14.89
CA TYR A 289 -23.83 -21.50 -15.71
C TYR A 289 -22.73 -20.75 -14.95
N LEU A 290 -23.08 -19.67 -14.24
CA LEU A 290 -22.12 -18.95 -13.41
C LEU A 290 -21.62 -19.79 -12.23
N ALA A 291 -22.43 -20.70 -11.68
CA ALA A 291 -22.03 -21.59 -10.60
C ALA A 291 -20.97 -22.61 -11.07
N ASP A 292 -21.12 -23.13 -12.28
CA ASP A 292 -20.14 -24.04 -12.89
C ASP A 292 -18.81 -23.31 -13.11
N ARG A 293 -18.85 -22.08 -13.63
CA ARG A 293 -17.66 -21.24 -13.84
C ARG A 293 -16.96 -20.84 -12.53
N VAL A 294 -17.70 -20.65 -11.45
CA VAL A 294 -17.14 -20.46 -10.12
C VAL A 294 -16.49 -21.74 -9.59
N SER A 295 -17.10 -22.90 -9.85
CA SER A 295 -16.56 -24.21 -9.43
C SER A 295 -15.26 -24.56 -10.18
N GLU A 296 -15.12 -24.08 -11.42
CA GLU A 296 -13.91 -24.17 -12.23
C GLU A 296 -12.85 -23.09 -11.88
N ASP A 297 -13.07 -22.27 -10.84
CA ASP A 297 -12.19 -21.17 -10.43
C ASP A 297 -11.91 -20.11 -11.54
N THR A 298 -12.73 -20.07 -12.60
CA THR A 298 -12.58 -19.09 -13.71
C THR A 298 -13.08 -17.70 -13.35
N ILE A 299 -14.08 -17.61 -12.46
CA ILE A 299 -14.65 -16.36 -11.96
C ILE A 299 -14.84 -16.40 -10.45
N SER A 300 -14.72 -15.22 -9.81
CA SER A 300 -14.99 -15.10 -8.37
C SER A 300 -16.48 -15.02 -8.06
N TYR A 301 -16.89 -15.37 -6.83
CA TYR A 301 -18.25 -15.14 -6.33
C TYR A 301 -18.68 -13.67 -6.41
N TYR A 302 -17.75 -12.72 -6.30
CA TYR A 302 -18.05 -11.30 -6.45
C TYR A 302 -18.40 -10.97 -7.90
N THR A 303 -17.57 -11.42 -8.84
CA THR A 303 -17.80 -11.26 -10.28
C THR A 303 -19.12 -11.91 -10.69
N ALA A 304 -19.37 -13.16 -10.28
CA ALA A 304 -20.61 -13.88 -10.55
C ALA A 304 -21.86 -13.13 -10.06
N ASN A 305 -21.82 -12.56 -8.85
CA ASN A 305 -22.91 -11.74 -8.33
C ASN A 305 -23.11 -10.44 -9.13
N GLY A 306 -22.03 -9.80 -9.57
CA GLY A 306 -22.09 -8.63 -10.46
C GLY A 306 -22.76 -8.95 -11.80
N LEU A 307 -22.35 -10.05 -12.44
CA LEU A 307 -22.90 -10.53 -13.70
C LEU A 307 -24.39 -10.91 -13.57
N LEU A 308 -24.74 -11.66 -12.52
CA LEU A 308 -26.12 -12.05 -12.24
C LEU A 308 -27.01 -10.81 -12.01
N SER A 309 -26.48 -9.80 -11.31
CA SER A 309 -27.17 -8.53 -11.11
C SER A 309 -27.37 -7.76 -12.42
N ALA A 310 -26.37 -7.70 -13.29
CA ALA A 310 -26.48 -7.06 -14.61
C ALA A 310 -27.56 -7.74 -15.47
N ALA A 311 -27.56 -9.07 -15.53
CA ALA A 311 -28.58 -9.87 -16.23
C ALA A 311 -29.99 -9.66 -15.64
N ARG A 312 -30.10 -9.56 -14.31
CA ARG A 312 -31.39 -9.26 -13.64
C ARG A 312 -31.94 -7.89 -14.04
N VAL A 313 -31.10 -6.86 -14.11
CA VAL A 313 -31.53 -5.52 -14.54
C VAL A 313 -31.89 -5.52 -16.04
N MET A 314 -31.15 -6.28 -16.85
CA MET A 314 -31.48 -6.51 -18.27
C MET A 314 -32.88 -7.13 -18.44
N LEU A 315 -33.22 -8.18 -17.69
CA LEU A 315 -34.56 -8.80 -17.72
C LEU A 315 -35.67 -7.85 -17.26
N LYS A 316 -35.41 -7.07 -16.19
CA LYS A 316 -36.33 -6.01 -15.74
C LYS A 316 -36.55 -4.93 -16.81
N ARG A 317 -35.55 -4.66 -17.64
CA ARG A 317 -35.69 -3.76 -18.80
C ARG A 317 -36.49 -4.43 -19.91
N ALA A 318 -36.23 -5.70 -20.22
CA ALA A 318 -36.95 -6.46 -21.24
C ALA A 318 -38.47 -6.52 -20.99
N ILE A 319 -38.90 -6.70 -19.73
CA ILE A 319 -40.34 -6.65 -19.36
C ILE A 319 -41.01 -5.33 -19.74
N ARG A 320 -40.25 -4.22 -19.72
CA ARG A 320 -40.79 -2.87 -20.00
C ARG A 320 -40.85 -2.55 -21.49
N ILE A 321 -40.32 -3.41 -22.37
CA ILE A 321 -40.38 -3.24 -23.82
C ILE A 321 -41.75 -3.72 -24.30
N LYS A 322 -42.53 -2.83 -24.90
CA LYS A 322 -43.86 -3.18 -25.44
C LYS A 322 -43.72 -4.25 -26.51
N GLU A 323 -44.65 -5.21 -26.50
CA GLU A 323 -44.71 -6.34 -27.46
C GLU A 323 -43.55 -7.34 -27.38
N PHE A 324 -42.68 -7.24 -26.36
CA PHE A 324 -41.59 -8.18 -26.14
C PHE A 324 -42.08 -9.56 -25.68
N GLY A 325 -43.26 -9.64 -25.06
CA GLY A 325 -43.89 -10.91 -24.67
C GLY A 325 -43.34 -11.53 -23.38
N LEU A 326 -42.44 -10.84 -22.67
CA LEU A 326 -41.97 -11.25 -21.34
C LEU A 326 -42.72 -10.47 -20.26
N ASN A 327 -43.64 -11.13 -19.55
CA ASN A 327 -44.43 -10.49 -18.48
C ASN A 327 -43.72 -10.52 -17.12
N ASN A 328 -43.02 -11.61 -16.81
CA ASN A 328 -42.29 -11.81 -15.57
C ASN A 328 -41.13 -12.81 -15.77
N PHE A 329 -40.17 -12.84 -14.85
CA PHE A 329 -39.12 -13.86 -14.77
C PHE A 329 -38.99 -14.38 -13.34
N ILE A 330 -38.43 -15.58 -13.19
CA ILE A 330 -38.17 -16.17 -11.87
C ILE A 330 -36.86 -15.58 -11.33
N ASP A 331 -36.96 -14.80 -10.27
CA ASP A 331 -35.78 -14.27 -9.60
C ASP A 331 -35.05 -15.38 -8.84
N THR A 332 -33.73 -15.25 -8.73
CA THR A 332 -32.88 -16.21 -8.03
C THR A 332 -31.95 -15.49 -7.06
N GLU A 333 -31.68 -16.13 -5.93
CA GLU A 333 -30.74 -15.59 -4.94
C GLU A 333 -29.32 -15.49 -5.49
N GLY A 334 -28.53 -14.60 -4.92
CA GLY A 334 -27.12 -14.46 -5.25
C GLY A 334 -26.27 -15.64 -4.75
N PHE A 335 -24.98 -15.61 -5.05
CA PHE A 335 -24.04 -16.54 -4.45
C PHE A 335 -23.63 -16.07 -3.05
N GLU A 336 -23.60 -16.98 -2.08
CA GLU A 336 -23.05 -16.69 -0.75
C GLU A 336 -21.57 -16.30 -0.87
N HIS A 337 -21.22 -15.18 -0.25
CA HIS A 337 -19.86 -14.66 -0.29
C HIS A 337 -18.90 -15.54 0.51
N LYS A 338 -18.30 -16.56 -0.11
CA LYS A 338 -17.02 -17.11 0.37
C LYS A 338 -15.89 -16.27 -0.24
N ARG A 339 -15.52 -15.16 0.42
CA ARG A 339 -14.45 -14.27 -0.06
C ARG A 339 -13.08 -14.87 0.28
N LYS A 340 -12.19 -14.97 -0.73
CA LYS A 340 -10.77 -15.36 -0.58
C LYS A 340 -9.85 -14.19 -0.13
N THR A 341 -10.36 -12.98 0.12
CA THR A 341 -9.52 -11.79 0.42
C THR A 341 -9.46 -11.44 1.91
N ASP A 342 -8.26 -11.31 2.47
CA ASP A 342 -7.98 -10.93 3.88
C ASP A 342 -8.40 -9.49 4.26
N GLU A 343 -9.20 -8.81 3.44
CA GLU A 343 -9.54 -7.39 3.62
C GLU A 343 -10.30 -7.13 4.93
N TYR A 344 -11.14 -8.07 5.36
CA TYR A 344 -11.93 -8.00 6.59
C TYR A 344 -11.27 -8.75 7.76
N ARG A 345 -10.10 -9.34 7.54
CA ARG A 345 -9.36 -10.07 8.57
C ARG A 345 -8.44 -9.11 9.31
N PRO A 346 -8.67 -8.83 10.62
CA PRO A 346 -7.80 -7.94 11.36
C PRO A 346 -6.35 -8.46 11.43
N TYR A 347 -5.38 -7.56 11.57
CA TYR A 347 -4.02 -7.91 11.98
C TYR A 347 -4.04 -8.39 13.43
N THR A 348 -3.20 -9.38 13.75
CA THR A 348 -3.08 -9.88 15.12
C THR A 348 -2.53 -8.79 16.05
N LYS A 349 -2.64 -8.98 17.37
CA LYS A 349 -2.11 -8.03 18.35
C LYS A 349 -0.59 -7.82 18.20
N SER A 350 0.14 -8.90 17.92
CA SER A 350 1.57 -8.91 17.60
C SER A 350 1.86 -8.10 16.33
N GLU A 351 1.15 -8.37 15.24
CA GLU A 351 1.31 -7.66 13.96
C GLU A 351 1.01 -6.16 14.10
N ARG A 352 -0.08 -5.80 14.78
CA ARG A 352 -0.46 -4.39 15.03
C ARG A 352 0.63 -3.63 15.79
N ALA A 353 1.18 -4.23 16.85
CA ALA A 353 2.24 -3.62 17.65
C ALA A 353 3.52 -3.41 16.83
N LYS A 354 3.92 -4.41 16.01
CA LYS A 354 5.08 -4.29 15.10
C LYS A 354 4.91 -3.14 14.12
N ILE A 355 3.76 -3.06 13.42
CA ILE A 355 3.50 -1.98 12.46
C ILE A 355 3.55 -0.62 13.16
N ALA A 356 2.88 -0.47 14.32
CA ALA A 356 2.87 0.77 15.07
C ALA A 356 4.27 1.21 15.52
N ASN A 357 5.08 0.28 16.03
CA ASN A 357 6.45 0.55 16.47
C ASN A 357 7.36 0.95 15.30
N SER A 358 7.29 0.24 14.18
CA SER A 358 8.06 0.59 12.96
C SER A 358 7.67 1.96 12.43
N CYS A 359 6.36 2.30 12.41
CA CYS A 359 5.92 3.63 12.01
C CYS A 359 6.46 4.71 12.95
N LYS A 360 6.40 4.48 14.27
CA LYS A 360 6.90 5.44 15.26
C LYS A 360 8.40 5.71 15.09
N LEU A 361 9.21 4.65 14.97
CA LEU A 361 10.66 4.78 14.80
C LEU A 361 11.03 5.51 13.50
N GLU A 362 10.34 5.20 12.40
CA GLU A 362 10.62 5.88 11.12
C GLU A 362 10.18 7.34 11.15
N ILE A 363 9.01 7.67 11.73
CA ILE A 363 8.55 9.05 11.90
C ILE A 363 9.55 9.86 12.74
N GLU A 364 10.04 9.30 13.85
CA GLU A 364 11.03 9.97 14.70
C GLU A 364 12.34 10.23 13.94
N SER A 365 12.82 9.25 13.16
CA SER A 365 14.02 9.44 12.33
C SER A 365 13.79 10.47 11.21
N THR A 366 12.63 10.47 10.57
CA THR A 366 12.32 11.39 9.47
C THR A 366 12.12 12.81 9.97
N ASN A 367 11.42 12.99 11.09
CA ASN A 367 11.25 14.31 11.71
C ASN A 367 12.60 14.93 12.07
N LYS A 368 13.55 14.14 12.59
CA LYS A 368 14.91 14.61 12.89
C LYS A 368 15.66 15.09 11.64
N LEU A 369 15.42 14.47 10.49
CA LEU A 369 16.02 14.89 9.20
C LEU A 369 15.30 16.07 8.55
N ALA A 370 14.10 16.40 9.04
CA ALA A 370 13.29 17.53 8.57
C ALA A 370 13.48 18.80 9.43
N GLU A 371 14.30 18.72 10.49
CA GLU A 371 14.71 19.89 11.26
C GLU A 371 15.53 20.87 10.42
N ASP A 372 15.58 22.13 10.85
CA ASP A 372 16.35 23.16 10.17
C ASP A 372 17.84 22.81 10.18
N TYR A 373 18.48 22.95 9.03
CA TYR A 373 19.87 22.59 8.87
C TYR A 373 20.78 23.48 9.72
N VAL A 374 21.62 22.86 10.55
CA VAL A 374 22.65 23.55 11.34
C VAL A 374 23.96 23.54 10.57
N PRO A 375 24.54 24.70 10.22
CA PRO A 375 25.80 24.79 9.49
C PRO A 375 26.94 24.08 10.22
N PHE A 376 27.74 23.33 9.47
CA PHE A 376 28.91 22.62 9.97
C PHE A 376 30.08 23.55 10.26
N GLY A 377 30.23 24.61 9.45
CA GLY A 377 31.29 25.61 9.61
C GLY A 377 32.70 25.10 9.31
N GLY A 378 32.83 23.93 8.67
CA GLY A 378 34.10 23.31 8.27
C GLY A 378 34.22 23.11 6.75
N GLY A 379 35.43 22.76 6.28
CA GLY A 379 35.76 22.66 4.86
C GLY A 379 36.31 23.96 4.27
N CYS A 380 36.70 23.91 2.99
CA CYS A 380 37.22 25.06 2.24
C CYS A 380 36.72 25.05 0.79
N ASP A 381 36.88 26.17 0.07
CA ASP A 381 36.54 26.23 -1.36
C ASP A 381 37.44 25.27 -2.15
N PRO A 382 36.88 24.21 -2.78
CA PRO A 382 37.68 23.24 -3.52
C PRO A 382 37.84 23.62 -5.00
N VAL A 383 37.35 24.79 -5.43
CA VAL A 383 37.30 25.21 -6.83
C VAL A 383 38.35 26.29 -7.12
N ASN A 384 39.12 26.12 -8.19
CA ASN A 384 40.08 27.10 -8.70
C ASN A 384 39.41 28.24 -9.48
N GLU A 385 40.17 29.30 -9.77
CA GLU A 385 39.74 30.42 -10.64
C GLU A 385 39.21 29.97 -12.02
N ASP A 386 39.74 28.86 -12.54
CA ASP A 386 39.31 28.24 -13.82
C ASP A 386 38.06 27.34 -13.69
N GLY A 387 37.50 27.19 -12.49
CA GLY A 387 36.33 26.35 -12.23
C GLY A 387 36.60 24.83 -12.16
N SER A 388 37.86 24.44 -12.03
CA SER A 388 38.29 23.04 -11.83
C SER A 388 38.44 22.70 -10.34
N ILE A 389 38.24 21.44 -9.97
CA ILE A 389 38.42 20.97 -8.59
C ILE A 389 39.93 20.83 -8.32
N ILE A 390 40.41 21.41 -7.23
CA ILE A 390 41.80 21.31 -6.77
C ILE A 390 42.11 19.86 -6.39
N ASN A 391 43.24 19.35 -6.88
CA ASN A 391 43.71 17.99 -6.55
C ASN A 391 43.83 17.83 -5.03
N GLY A 392 43.19 16.78 -4.49
CA GLY A 392 43.18 16.48 -3.04
C GLY A 392 42.07 17.19 -2.25
N LEU A 393 41.38 18.18 -2.81
CA LEU A 393 40.27 18.89 -2.13
C LEU A 393 38.88 18.36 -2.52
N GLY A 394 38.80 17.27 -3.27
CA GLY A 394 37.54 16.59 -3.62
C GLY A 394 36.96 15.75 -2.48
N THR A 395 36.86 16.29 -1.27
CA THR A 395 36.35 15.59 -0.08
C THR A 395 34.87 15.92 0.18
N LEU A 396 34.18 15.06 0.94
CA LEU A 396 32.76 15.30 1.31
C LEU A 396 32.59 16.56 2.17
N ASP A 397 33.58 16.89 3.01
CA ASP A 397 33.54 18.11 3.84
C ASP A 397 33.60 19.37 2.97
N ASN A 398 34.40 19.36 1.89
CA ASN A 398 34.45 20.48 0.95
C ASN A 398 33.19 20.54 0.06
N ALA A 399 32.58 19.40 -0.27
CA ALA A 399 31.25 19.40 -0.88
C ALA A 399 30.19 20.02 0.04
N ARG A 400 30.24 19.70 1.33
CA ARG A 400 29.38 20.30 2.36
C ARG A 400 29.60 21.81 2.48
N TRP A 401 30.85 22.27 2.39
CA TRP A 401 31.18 23.69 2.34
C TRP A 401 30.55 24.40 1.13
N ILE A 402 30.59 23.80 -0.07
CA ILE A 402 29.92 24.33 -1.27
C ILE A 402 28.40 24.42 -1.04
N TYR A 403 27.81 23.36 -0.48
CA TYR A 403 26.38 23.30 -0.17
C TYR A 403 25.94 24.46 0.75
N GLU A 404 26.72 24.74 1.78
CA GLU A 404 26.44 25.83 2.75
C GLU A 404 26.64 27.23 2.16
N ASN A 405 27.79 27.47 1.54
CA ASN A 405 28.25 28.83 1.22
C ASN A 405 27.91 29.29 -0.19
N LYS A 406 27.72 28.37 -1.14
CA LYS A 406 27.53 28.69 -2.57
C LYS A 406 26.17 28.25 -3.09
N LEU A 407 25.60 27.19 -2.52
CA LEU A 407 24.27 26.67 -2.90
C LEU A 407 23.16 27.09 -1.93
N ASN A 408 23.46 27.92 -0.92
CA ASN A 408 22.48 28.40 0.07
C ASN A 408 21.66 27.27 0.71
N CYS A 409 22.30 26.13 1.01
CA CYS A 409 21.68 24.92 1.53
C CYS A 409 20.58 24.33 0.61
N GLN A 410 20.58 24.64 -0.68
CA GLN A 410 19.65 24.06 -1.66
C GLN A 410 20.15 22.71 -2.18
N ARG A 411 19.19 21.80 -2.37
CA ARG A 411 19.43 20.39 -2.71
C ARG A 411 19.79 20.24 -4.19
N THR A 412 21.07 20.06 -4.50
CA THR A 412 21.57 19.87 -5.87
C THR A 412 21.99 18.41 -6.14
N SER A 413 21.83 17.98 -7.37
CA SER A 413 22.15 16.64 -7.86
C SER A 413 22.70 16.73 -9.29
N ARG A 414 23.29 15.65 -9.81
CA ARG A 414 23.75 15.61 -11.21
C ARG A 414 22.67 15.97 -12.23
N TRP A 415 21.41 15.60 -11.97
CA TRP A 415 20.29 15.82 -12.89
C TRP A 415 19.67 17.20 -12.77
N SER A 416 19.92 17.89 -11.66
CA SER A 416 19.38 19.23 -11.38
C SER A 416 20.44 20.32 -11.36
N ALA A 417 21.72 19.95 -11.54
CA ALA A 417 22.84 20.88 -11.54
C ALA A 417 22.80 21.70 -12.82
N ASP A 418 22.82 23.02 -12.66
CA ASP A 418 22.96 23.95 -13.76
C ASP A 418 24.33 23.74 -14.44
N PRO A 419 24.36 23.40 -15.74
CA PRO A 419 25.60 23.32 -16.50
C PRO A 419 26.37 24.63 -16.51
N ASP A 420 25.77 25.79 -16.30
CA ASP A 420 26.50 27.05 -16.34
C ASP A 420 27.09 27.44 -14.97
N ASN A 421 26.60 26.83 -13.89
CA ASN A 421 27.10 27.07 -12.53
C ASN A 421 28.33 26.17 -12.21
N ILE A 422 29.48 26.81 -12.03
CA ILE A 422 30.76 26.15 -11.72
C ILE A 422 30.69 25.35 -10.40
N TYR A 423 30.05 25.91 -9.36
CA TYR A 423 29.97 25.27 -8.05
C TYR A 423 29.02 24.07 -8.04
N GLU A 424 27.92 24.10 -8.80
CA GLU A 424 27.01 22.95 -8.94
C GLU A 424 27.65 21.79 -9.72
N LYS A 425 28.44 22.11 -10.74
CA LYS A 425 29.28 21.14 -11.47
C LYS A 425 30.32 20.51 -10.56
N ALA A 426 31.05 21.33 -9.80
CA ALA A 426 32.08 20.86 -8.87
C ALA A 426 31.45 19.96 -7.79
N PHE A 427 30.38 20.42 -7.15
CA PHE A 427 29.61 19.66 -6.17
C PHE A 427 29.16 18.30 -6.73
N SER A 428 28.54 18.29 -7.91
CA SER A 428 28.10 17.05 -8.57
C SER A 428 29.25 16.11 -8.90
N ARG A 429 30.42 16.63 -9.29
CA ARG A 429 31.61 15.80 -9.55
C ARG A 429 32.14 15.18 -8.27
N ILE A 430 32.29 15.95 -7.18
CA ILE A 430 32.76 15.44 -5.89
C ILE A 430 31.84 14.31 -5.39
N LEU A 431 30.53 14.51 -5.47
CA LEU A 431 29.55 13.48 -5.08
C LEU A 431 29.67 12.19 -5.93
N ASN A 432 30.03 12.28 -7.21
CA ASN A 432 30.19 11.09 -8.07
C ASN A 432 31.45 10.28 -7.74
N TYR A 433 32.46 10.88 -7.12
CA TYR A 433 33.68 10.17 -6.69
C TYR A 433 33.53 9.51 -5.31
N SER A 434 32.46 9.84 -4.57
CA SER A 434 32.13 9.21 -3.30
C SER A 434 31.68 7.77 -3.48
N SER A 435 32.02 6.90 -2.53
CA SER A 435 31.48 5.53 -2.44
C SER A 435 30.03 5.48 -1.96
N LEU A 436 29.51 6.57 -1.39
CA LEU A 436 28.16 6.69 -0.85
C LEU A 436 27.17 7.23 -1.89
N GLY A 437 25.92 6.78 -1.83
CA GLY A 437 24.84 7.32 -2.66
C GLY A 437 24.46 8.74 -2.23
N ILE A 438 23.91 9.54 -3.15
CA ILE A 438 23.52 10.94 -2.86
C ILE A 438 22.57 11.05 -1.65
N VAL A 439 21.61 10.13 -1.53
CA VAL A 439 20.68 10.09 -0.40
C VAL A 439 21.41 9.89 0.93
N ASP A 440 22.39 8.98 0.96
CA ASP A 440 23.17 8.68 2.17
C ASP A 440 24.10 9.83 2.54
N ILE A 441 24.64 10.54 1.55
CA ILE A 441 25.49 11.73 1.78
C ILE A 441 24.67 12.83 2.46
N TYR A 442 23.51 13.21 1.90
CA TYR A 442 22.66 14.22 2.54
C TYR A 442 22.15 13.76 3.92
N LYS A 443 21.83 12.46 4.07
CA LYS A 443 21.46 11.89 5.37
C LYS A 443 22.60 12.02 6.39
N SER A 444 23.85 11.86 5.99
CA SER A 444 25.01 12.06 6.86
C SER A 444 25.17 13.51 7.32
N TRP A 445 24.62 14.46 6.57
CA TRP A 445 24.56 15.88 6.93
C TRP A 445 23.29 16.23 7.72
N ASN A 446 22.48 15.25 8.12
CA ASN A 446 21.15 15.43 8.70
C ASN A 446 20.19 16.23 7.81
N VAL A 447 20.31 16.10 6.49
CA VAL A 447 19.44 16.77 5.52
C VAL A 447 18.58 15.73 4.80
N LEU A 448 17.27 15.97 4.76
CA LEU A 448 16.38 15.17 3.93
C LEU A 448 16.56 15.52 2.44
N TYR A 449 17.06 14.56 1.66
CA TYR A 449 17.33 14.79 0.24
C TYR A 449 16.07 14.93 -0.61
N GLU A 450 15.04 14.09 -0.45
CA GLU A 450 13.81 14.15 -1.26
C GLU A 450 12.58 13.72 -0.43
N VAL A 451 11.50 14.50 -0.53
CA VAL A 451 10.21 14.15 0.12
C VAL A 451 9.43 13.26 -0.84
N THR A 452 9.80 11.99 -0.90
CA THR A 452 9.17 11.02 -1.79
C THR A 452 7.91 10.43 -1.19
N SER A 453 7.07 9.80 -2.02
CA SER A 453 5.87 9.11 -1.52
C SER A 453 6.20 8.07 -0.44
N ARG A 454 7.38 7.44 -0.49
CA ARG A 454 7.85 6.47 0.50
C ARG A 454 8.11 7.10 1.87
N VAL A 455 8.65 8.31 1.93
CA VAL A 455 8.91 9.01 3.21
C VAL A 455 7.60 9.33 3.94
N LEU A 456 6.50 9.51 3.20
CA LEU A 456 5.18 9.76 3.76
C LEU A 456 4.44 8.50 4.21
N ALA A 457 4.90 7.31 3.80
CA ALA A 457 4.26 6.03 4.12
C ALA A 457 3.92 5.85 5.61
N PRO A 458 4.86 6.04 6.57
CA PRO A 458 4.56 5.78 7.96
C PRO A 458 3.51 6.74 8.54
N TYR A 459 3.47 8.00 8.09
CA TYR A 459 2.43 8.96 8.49
C TYR A 459 1.05 8.54 7.98
N VAL A 460 0.97 8.11 6.71
CA VAL A 460 -0.27 7.62 6.11
C VAL A 460 -0.76 6.34 6.81
N ILE A 461 0.14 5.37 7.05
CA ILE A 461 -0.18 4.13 7.77
C ILE A 461 -0.66 4.45 9.19
N ARG A 462 0.04 5.35 9.90
CA ARG A 462 -0.33 5.71 11.27
C ARG A 462 -1.66 6.44 11.32
N LEU A 463 -1.91 7.37 10.40
CA LEU A 463 -3.20 8.05 10.29
C LEU A 463 -4.33 7.04 9.99
N ALA A 464 -4.08 6.07 9.12
CA ALA A 464 -5.01 4.99 8.82
C ALA A 464 -5.25 4.06 10.02
N GLN A 465 -4.22 3.77 10.83
CA GLN A 465 -4.36 2.98 12.07
C GLN A 465 -5.25 3.67 13.09
N VAL A 466 -5.01 4.96 13.33
CA VAL A 466 -5.69 5.73 14.39
C VAL A 466 -7.12 6.06 13.99
N THR A 467 -7.34 6.36 12.71
CA THR A 467 -8.67 6.74 12.21
C THR A 467 -9.45 5.53 11.69
N GLY A 468 -8.83 4.57 11.00
CA GLY A 468 -9.56 3.56 10.24
C GLY A 468 -10.29 4.15 9.02
N LEU A 469 -9.81 5.25 8.45
CA LEU A 469 -10.28 5.77 7.17
C LEU A 469 -9.89 4.83 6.01
N ASN A 470 -10.71 4.82 4.97
CA ASN A 470 -10.42 4.07 3.75
C ASN A 470 -9.30 4.75 2.95
N ALA A 471 -8.64 4.00 2.07
CA ALA A 471 -7.56 4.51 1.22
C ALA A 471 -7.96 5.78 0.45
N ASP A 472 -9.15 5.83 -0.13
CA ASP A 472 -9.57 6.96 -0.95
C ASP A 472 -9.79 8.23 -0.14
N SER A 473 -10.39 8.10 1.05
CA SER A 473 -10.56 9.22 1.97
C SER A 473 -9.23 9.74 2.52
N LEU A 474 -8.21 8.89 2.69
CA LEU A 474 -6.88 9.33 3.13
C LEU A 474 -6.15 10.13 2.04
N LYS A 475 -6.35 9.80 0.76
CA LYS A 475 -5.66 10.44 -0.37
C LYS A 475 -6.16 11.87 -0.63
N SER A 476 -7.40 12.17 -0.25
CA SER A 476 -8.09 13.43 -0.55
C SER A 476 -8.15 14.39 0.63
N LEU A 477 -7.38 14.15 1.70
CA LEU A 477 -7.35 15.04 2.86
C LEU A 477 -6.61 16.33 2.54
N ASP A 478 -7.15 17.44 3.04
CA ASP A 478 -6.59 18.78 2.99
C ASP A 478 -5.99 19.20 4.34
N LEU A 479 -5.24 20.29 4.34
CA LEU A 479 -4.59 20.83 5.54
C LEU A 479 -5.59 21.24 6.63
N ASP A 480 -6.72 21.81 6.22
CA ASP A 480 -7.75 22.36 7.11
C ASP A 480 -8.81 21.33 7.51
N ASP A 481 -8.67 20.07 7.06
CA ASP A 481 -9.64 19.01 7.36
C ASP A 481 -9.63 18.58 8.82
N PHE A 482 -8.52 18.80 9.55
CA PHE A 482 -8.45 18.53 10.98
C PHE A 482 -8.89 19.74 11.79
N ILE A 483 -9.98 19.59 12.53
CA ILE A 483 -10.53 20.61 13.40
C ILE A 483 -10.38 20.14 14.86
N GLU A 484 -9.56 20.85 15.64
CA GLU A 484 -9.29 20.51 17.05
C GLU A 484 -10.54 20.64 17.93
N SER A 485 -11.43 21.59 17.62
CA SER A 485 -12.73 21.73 18.28
C SER A 485 -13.76 22.32 17.31
N HIS A 486 -14.73 21.50 16.90
CA HIS A 486 -15.83 21.95 16.06
C HIS A 486 -16.71 22.98 16.78
N GLU A 487 -17.15 24.04 16.10
CA GLU A 487 -17.79 25.20 16.72
C GLU A 487 -19.04 24.85 17.53
N ILE A 488 -19.86 23.94 17.00
CA ILE A 488 -21.16 23.53 17.57
C ILE A 488 -21.02 22.43 18.61
N THR A 489 -20.18 21.42 18.35
CA THR A 489 -20.13 20.20 19.17
C THR A 489 -18.98 20.20 20.17
N LYS A 490 -18.06 21.18 20.08
CA LYS A 490 -16.84 21.32 20.89
C LYS A 490 -15.97 20.06 20.91
N ARG A 491 -16.11 19.21 19.89
CA ARG A 491 -15.37 17.95 19.75
C ARG A 491 -14.36 18.05 18.61
N PRO A 492 -13.20 17.38 18.73
CA PRO A 492 -12.29 17.25 17.61
C PRO A 492 -12.92 16.40 16.53
N CYS A 493 -12.81 16.86 15.28
CA CYS A 493 -13.29 16.11 14.13
C CYS A 493 -12.31 16.19 12.97
N LEU A 494 -12.36 15.14 12.14
CA LEU A 494 -11.68 15.10 10.86
C LEU A 494 -12.76 15.14 9.77
N ARG A 495 -12.70 16.16 8.92
CA ARG A 495 -13.51 16.29 7.71
C ARG A 495 -12.86 15.44 6.63
N TYR A 496 -13.66 14.72 5.86
CA TYR A 496 -13.15 13.96 4.73
C TYR A 496 -14.23 13.77 3.68
N TRP A 497 -13.80 13.63 2.43
CA TRP A 497 -14.68 13.37 1.31
C TRP A 497 -14.82 11.86 1.03
N LYS A 498 -16.03 11.46 0.66
CA LYS A 498 -16.34 10.10 0.24
C LYS A 498 -17.26 10.11 -0.97
N GLU A 499 -16.77 9.61 -2.09
CA GLU A 499 -17.60 9.38 -3.27
C GLU A 499 -18.65 8.31 -2.95
N ARG A 500 -19.94 8.65 -3.01
CA ARG A 500 -21.02 7.67 -2.80
C ARG A 500 -21.33 6.96 -4.11
N SER A 501 -21.62 5.65 -4.01
CA SER A 501 -21.90 4.73 -5.10
C SER A 501 -23.06 5.10 -6.03
N GLY A 502 -23.77 6.21 -5.76
CA GLY A 502 -24.82 6.78 -6.61
C GLY A 502 -24.33 7.71 -7.71
N GLY A 503 -23.04 8.10 -7.74
CA GLY A 503 -22.49 8.92 -8.83
C GLY A 503 -23.04 10.35 -8.91
N GLU A 504 -23.77 10.82 -7.90
CA GLU A 504 -24.11 12.24 -7.77
C GLU A 504 -22.85 12.98 -7.33
N LYS A 505 -22.27 13.77 -8.25
CA LYS A 505 -21.36 14.86 -7.89
C LYS A 505 -22.24 15.95 -7.26
N ILE A 506 -22.14 16.11 -5.96
CA ILE A 506 -22.97 17.07 -5.21
C ILE A 506 -22.23 18.41 -5.15
N TYR A 507 -22.99 19.50 -5.38
CA TYR A 507 -22.56 20.88 -5.43
C TYR A 507 -21.89 21.39 -4.13
N HIS A 508 -21.02 22.40 -4.31
CA HIS A 508 -20.18 23.06 -3.31
C HIS A 508 -20.95 23.86 -2.23
N LEU A 509 -21.51 23.17 -1.23
CA LEU A 509 -21.90 23.79 0.05
C LEU A 509 -21.27 23.00 1.21
N ASP A 510 -20.14 23.51 1.69
CA ASP A 510 -19.17 22.82 2.55
C ASP A 510 -19.66 22.40 3.95
N LEU A 511 -20.77 22.98 4.44
CA LEU A 511 -21.31 22.66 5.77
C LEU A 511 -22.25 21.44 5.78
N MET A 512 -22.85 21.06 4.65
CA MET A 512 -23.94 20.07 4.61
C MET A 512 -23.51 18.68 4.13
N HIS A 513 -22.29 18.53 3.58
CA HIS A 513 -21.89 17.31 2.86
C HIS A 513 -20.53 16.70 3.23
N ALA A 514 -19.70 17.37 4.03
CA ALA A 514 -18.52 16.74 4.62
C ALA A 514 -18.97 15.68 5.64
N ASP A 515 -18.58 14.42 5.45
CA ASP A 515 -18.83 13.40 6.46
C ASP A 515 -17.85 13.68 7.63
N PHE A 516 -18.38 13.80 8.84
CA PHE A 516 -17.57 14.07 10.04
C PHE A 516 -17.15 12.76 10.70
N LYS A 517 -15.86 12.63 11.00
CA LYS A 517 -15.37 11.62 11.94
C LYS A 517 -15.12 12.24 13.30
N TRP A 518 -15.91 11.83 14.30
CA TRP A 518 -15.67 12.23 15.67
C TRP A 518 -14.47 11.49 16.24
N LEU A 519 -13.57 12.22 16.87
CA LEU A 519 -12.33 11.68 17.42
C LEU A 519 -12.40 11.66 18.95
N THR A 520 -11.77 10.66 19.55
CA THR A 520 -11.47 10.70 20.99
C THR A 520 -10.34 11.71 21.26
N THR A 521 -10.17 12.13 22.51
CA THR A 521 -9.09 13.06 22.90
C THR A 521 -7.70 12.49 22.61
N SER A 522 -7.49 11.18 22.79
CA SER A 522 -6.22 10.53 22.46
C SER A 522 -5.96 10.51 20.95
N GLN A 523 -6.95 10.12 20.15
CA GLN A 523 -6.86 10.16 18.68
C GLN A 523 -6.60 11.57 18.16
N SER A 524 -7.26 12.58 18.73
CA SER A 524 -7.10 13.98 18.34
C SER A 524 -5.68 14.47 18.53
N ARG A 525 -5.05 14.20 19.68
CA ARG A 525 -3.64 14.57 19.92
C ARG A 525 -2.69 13.92 18.92
N GLU A 526 -2.92 12.65 18.62
CA GLU A 526 -2.09 11.91 17.69
C GLU A 526 -2.25 12.39 16.24
N ILE A 527 -3.49 12.66 15.81
CA ILE A 527 -3.77 13.21 14.48
C ILE A 527 -3.18 14.61 14.35
N LYS A 528 -3.32 15.47 15.37
CA LYS A 528 -2.70 16.80 15.40
C LYS A 528 -1.18 16.72 15.21
N LYS A 529 -0.54 15.77 15.90
CA LYS A 529 0.90 15.52 15.75
C LYS A 529 1.24 15.11 14.31
N ILE A 530 0.52 14.15 13.73
CA ILE A 530 0.75 13.69 12.36
C ILE A 530 0.59 14.85 11.35
N PHE A 531 -0.47 15.66 11.49
CA PHE A 531 -0.69 16.82 10.61
C PHE A 531 0.45 17.82 10.73
N THR A 532 0.85 18.17 11.96
CA THR A 532 1.95 19.11 12.21
C THR A 532 3.26 18.60 11.60
N ASP A 533 3.58 17.32 11.81
CA ASP A 533 4.80 16.70 11.29
C ASP A 533 4.81 16.67 9.76
N VAL A 534 3.69 16.29 9.12
CA VAL A 534 3.56 16.26 7.65
C VAL A 534 3.64 17.67 7.06
N ILE A 535 3.02 18.67 7.70
CA ILE A 535 3.11 20.07 7.27
C ILE A 535 4.56 20.55 7.33
N ASN A 536 5.27 20.28 8.43
CA ASN A 536 6.67 20.67 8.57
C ASN A 536 7.55 19.95 7.54
N LEU A 537 7.39 18.64 7.37
CA LEU A 537 8.11 17.83 6.40
C LEU A 537 7.92 18.31 4.96
N THR A 538 6.73 18.80 4.63
CA THR A 538 6.37 19.22 3.27
C THR A 538 6.51 20.72 3.02
N ARG A 539 6.94 21.52 4.01
CA ARG A 539 6.96 23.00 3.93
C ARG A 539 7.67 23.54 2.68
N HIS A 540 8.87 23.04 2.39
CA HIS A 540 9.70 23.53 1.28
C HIS A 540 9.14 23.12 -0.09
N ILE A 541 8.53 21.93 -0.20
CA ILE A 541 7.95 21.48 -1.47
C ILE A 541 6.59 22.16 -1.73
N ARG A 542 5.91 22.59 -0.68
CA ARG A 542 4.60 23.26 -0.74
C ARG A 542 4.72 24.70 -1.26
N GLU A 543 5.85 25.37 -1.03
CA GLU A 543 6.15 26.68 -1.61
C GLU A 543 6.21 26.64 -3.15
N HIS A 544 6.66 25.52 -3.71
CA HIS A 544 6.87 25.32 -5.14
C HIS A 544 5.72 24.53 -5.81
N ALA A 545 4.68 24.16 -5.05
CA ALA A 545 3.54 23.40 -5.55
C ALA A 545 2.54 24.29 -6.31
N GLU A 546 1.85 23.73 -7.30
CA GLU A 546 0.72 24.41 -7.96
C GLU A 546 -0.40 24.73 -6.96
N THR A 547 -1.09 25.86 -7.15
CA THR A 547 -2.15 26.34 -6.24
C THR A 547 -3.25 25.30 -5.99
N SER A 548 -3.56 24.45 -6.98
CA SER A 548 -4.58 23.39 -6.87
C SER A 548 -4.16 22.22 -5.98
N ILE A 549 -2.86 22.01 -5.77
CA ILE A 549 -2.29 20.88 -5.03
C ILE A 549 -1.79 21.32 -3.65
N LYS A 550 -1.50 22.61 -3.49
CA LYS A 550 -0.88 23.20 -2.29
C LYS A 550 -1.65 22.95 -1.00
N ASP A 551 -2.97 22.80 -1.07
CA ASP A 551 -3.82 22.63 0.12
C ASP A 551 -4.01 21.17 0.53
N ARG A 552 -3.51 20.22 -0.29
CA ARG A 552 -3.59 18.78 0.00
C ARG A 552 -2.63 18.40 1.12
N LEU A 553 -3.07 17.59 2.07
CA LEU A 553 -2.25 17.14 3.20
C LEU A 553 -1.01 16.39 2.72
N PHE A 554 -1.21 15.37 1.89
CA PHE A 554 -0.14 14.50 1.41
C PHE A 554 0.31 14.87 -0.01
N ILE A 555 1.46 15.55 -0.09
CA ILE A 555 2.13 15.93 -1.34
C ILE A 555 3.57 15.40 -1.36
N TYR A 556 4.07 14.97 -2.51
CA TYR A 556 5.41 14.40 -2.65
C TYR A 556 6.09 14.78 -3.97
N GLU A 557 7.42 14.69 -4.02
CA GLU A 557 8.25 14.86 -5.21
C GLU A 557 8.33 13.54 -6.00
N SER A 558 8.01 13.58 -7.30
CA SER A 558 8.10 12.40 -8.17
C SER A 558 9.55 12.08 -8.56
N LEU A 559 9.90 10.79 -8.55
CA LEU A 559 11.21 10.27 -8.97
C LEU A 559 11.26 9.79 -10.42
N LYS A 560 10.15 9.89 -11.16
CA LYS A 560 10.12 9.43 -12.55
C LYS A 560 10.95 10.36 -13.42
N ALA A 561 11.76 9.81 -14.33
CA ALA A 561 12.68 10.61 -15.16
C ALA A 561 12.00 11.78 -15.90
N ASN A 562 10.79 11.57 -16.44
CA ASN A 562 10.04 12.59 -17.20
C ASN A 562 9.28 13.59 -16.30
N GLU A 563 9.23 13.35 -15.00
CA GLU A 563 8.46 14.13 -14.02
C GLU A 563 9.29 14.41 -12.76
N PHE A 564 10.62 14.40 -12.89
CA PHE A 564 11.53 14.46 -11.76
C PHE A 564 11.31 15.76 -10.97
N ARG A 565 11.15 15.65 -9.65
CA ARG A 565 10.87 16.75 -8.71
C ARG A 565 9.55 17.51 -8.94
N LYS A 566 8.68 17.05 -9.83
CA LYS A 566 7.30 17.58 -9.89
C LYS A 566 6.53 17.17 -8.65
N VAL A 567 5.87 18.12 -8.00
CA VAL A 567 5.02 17.89 -6.83
C VAL A 567 3.72 17.20 -7.27
N LYS A 568 3.36 16.11 -6.60
CA LYS A 568 2.16 15.30 -6.89
C LYS A 568 1.39 14.94 -5.62
N THR A 569 0.11 14.62 -5.81
CA THR A 569 -0.81 14.10 -4.77
C THR A 569 -0.97 12.58 -4.88
N PHE A 570 -1.62 11.99 -3.87
CA PHE A 570 -1.97 10.57 -3.86
C PHE A 570 -3.32 10.25 -4.54
N GLU A 571 -4.12 11.24 -4.95
CA GLU A 571 -5.52 11.07 -5.40
C GLU A 571 -5.69 10.08 -6.55
N ASN A 572 -4.87 10.19 -7.59
CA ASN A 572 -5.00 9.39 -8.83
C ASN A 572 -4.12 8.14 -8.85
N SER A 573 -3.56 7.72 -7.71
CA SER A 573 -2.39 6.84 -7.70
C SER A 573 -2.57 5.55 -6.88
N VAL A 574 -2.23 4.42 -7.50
CA VAL A 574 -2.02 3.11 -6.83
C VAL A 574 -0.82 3.16 -5.87
N VAL A 575 -0.06 4.26 -5.89
CA VAL A 575 1.16 4.46 -5.10
C VAL A 575 0.94 4.27 -3.61
N ILE A 576 -0.23 4.59 -3.03
CA ILE A 576 -0.43 4.41 -1.57
C ILE A 576 -0.21 2.94 -1.14
N ASN A 577 -0.78 1.97 -1.87
CA ASN A 577 -0.66 0.55 -1.53
C ASN A 577 0.74 0.01 -1.85
N VAL A 578 1.34 0.46 -2.96
CA VAL A 578 2.72 0.09 -3.32
C VAL A 578 3.69 0.59 -2.26
N THR A 579 3.51 1.81 -1.81
CA THR A 579 4.33 2.46 -0.80
C THR A 579 4.17 1.82 0.57
N MET A 580 2.94 1.47 0.98
CA MET A 580 2.69 0.74 2.23
C MET A 580 3.34 -0.65 2.23
N ASN A 581 3.28 -1.37 1.11
CA ASN A 581 3.95 -2.66 1.00
C ASN A 581 5.47 -2.49 0.98
N LYS A 582 6.02 -1.50 0.27
CA LYS A 582 7.46 -1.21 0.30
C LYS A 582 7.96 -0.89 1.70
N PHE A 583 7.18 -0.17 2.51
CA PHE A 583 7.48 0.04 3.94
C PHE A 583 7.56 -1.30 4.69
N SER A 584 6.61 -2.21 4.44
CA SER A 584 6.61 -3.54 5.04
C SER A 584 7.86 -4.35 4.71
N ASP A 585 8.32 -4.26 3.46
CA ASP A 585 9.51 -4.96 2.94
C ASP A 585 10.80 -4.48 3.62
N GLU A 586 10.97 -3.15 3.72
CA GLU A 586 12.18 -2.54 4.28
C GLU A 586 12.32 -2.79 5.78
N HIS A 587 11.21 -2.95 6.49
CA HIS A 587 11.18 -3.27 7.92
C HIS A 587 11.09 -4.79 8.20
N ASP A 588 11.20 -5.64 7.17
CA ASP A 588 11.07 -7.11 7.26
C ASP A 588 9.85 -7.55 8.10
N LEU A 589 8.72 -6.86 7.90
CA LEU A 589 7.51 -7.16 8.67
C LEU A 589 6.95 -8.51 8.22
N LYS A 590 6.87 -9.43 9.17
CA LYS A 590 6.37 -10.79 8.98
C LYS A 590 5.08 -11.02 9.76
N THR A 591 4.18 -11.79 9.15
CA THR A 591 3.01 -12.37 9.83
C THR A 591 3.48 -13.33 10.91
N ASP A 592 2.58 -13.70 11.81
CA ASP A 592 2.88 -14.69 12.85
C ASP A 592 3.25 -16.07 12.24
N ASP A 593 2.82 -16.36 11.01
CA ASP A 593 3.17 -17.56 10.24
C ASP A 593 4.52 -17.44 9.49
N GLY A 594 5.29 -16.38 9.73
CA GLY A 594 6.60 -16.13 9.11
C GLY A 594 6.55 -15.66 7.65
N ARG A 595 5.36 -15.45 7.08
CA ARG A 595 5.20 -14.91 5.73
C ARG A 595 5.33 -13.40 5.73
N LYS A 596 5.62 -12.82 4.58
CA LYS A 596 5.70 -11.37 4.40
C LYS A 596 4.35 -10.71 4.69
N LEU A 597 4.34 -9.72 5.58
CA LEU A 597 3.14 -8.97 5.95
C LEU A 597 2.80 -7.98 4.82
N SER A 598 1.58 -8.04 4.27
CA SER A 598 1.10 -6.99 3.37
C SER A 598 0.27 -5.98 4.16
N ILE A 599 0.64 -4.70 4.06
CA ILE A 599 -0.08 -3.58 4.70
C ILE A 599 -1.08 -3.00 3.70
N SER A 600 -2.34 -2.89 4.13
CA SER A 600 -3.37 -2.20 3.35
C SER A 600 -4.26 -1.34 4.23
N ALA A 601 -4.63 -0.15 3.76
CA ALA A 601 -5.55 0.74 4.47
C ALA A 601 -6.90 0.06 4.77
N SER A 602 -7.39 -0.79 3.85
CA SER A 602 -8.62 -1.55 4.06
C SER A 602 -8.54 -2.51 5.25
N ARG A 603 -7.39 -3.17 5.49
CA ARG A 603 -7.19 -4.12 6.59
C ARG A 603 -6.87 -3.44 7.93
N LEU A 604 -6.33 -2.22 7.90
CA LEU A 604 -6.10 -1.41 9.11
C LEU A 604 -7.41 -1.03 9.81
N ARG A 605 -8.50 -0.80 9.07
CA ARG A 605 -9.82 -0.46 9.65
C ARG A 605 -10.43 -1.59 10.50
N PRO A 606 -10.54 -2.86 10.02
CA PRO A 606 -10.83 -4.03 10.85
C PRO A 606 -9.93 -4.17 12.08
N SER A 607 -8.65 -3.85 11.92
CA SER A 607 -7.64 -4.01 12.96
C SER A 607 -7.85 -3.00 14.10
N LEU A 608 -8.23 -1.76 13.78
CA LEU A 608 -8.67 -0.77 14.77
C LEU A 608 -9.92 -1.25 15.52
N VAL A 609 -10.88 -1.86 14.84
CA VAL A 609 -12.09 -2.38 15.48
C VAL A 609 -11.76 -3.53 16.42
N ALA A 610 -10.90 -4.46 16.00
CA ALA A 610 -10.40 -5.51 16.86
C ALA A 610 -9.72 -4.94 18.11
N GLU A 611 -8.91 -3.88 17.96
CA GLU A 611 -8.31 -3.18 19.10
C GLU A 611 -9.33 -2.59 20.06
N LEU A 612 -10.36 -1.93 19.54
CA LEU A 612 -11.42 -1.36 20.37
C LEU A 612 -12.18 -2.45 21.14
N ILE A 613 -12.43 -3.59 20.51
CA ILE A 613 -13.06 -4.74 21.15
C ILE A 613 -12.15 -5.33 22.24
N ASP A 614 -10.85 -5.49 21.96
CA ASP A 614 -9.87 -5.98 22.94
C ASP A 614 -9.80 -5.07 24.18
N HIS A 615 -10.05 -3.77 24.03
CA HIS A 615 -10.10 -2.79 25.13
C HIS A 615 -11.51 -2.64 25.76
N GLY A 616 -12.48 -3.47 25.37
CA GLY A 616 -13.83 -3.46 25.93
C GLY A 616 -14.71 -2.28 25.50
N ALA A 617 -14.44 -1.68 24.34
CA ALA A 617 -15.24 -0.56 23.84
C ALA A 617 -16.68 -0.99 23.51
N SER A 618 -17.65 -0.13 23.84
CA SER A 618 -19.06 -0.40 23.52
C SER A 618 -19.33 -0.31 22.01
N LEU A 619 -20.36 -1.01 21.54
CA LEU A 619 -20.83 -0.96 20.15
C LEU A 619 -21.09 0.46 19.65
N ARG A 620 -21.53 1.36 20.55
CA ARG A 620 -21.78 2.76 20.23
C ARG A 620 -20.49 3.55 19.99
N VAL A 621 -19.45 3.28 20.77
CA VAL A 621 -18.11 3.84 20.54
C VAL A 621 -17.57 3.36 19.20
N ILE A 622 -17.68 2.07 18.90
CA ILE A 622 -17.26 1.50 17.60
C ILE A 622 -18.04 2.15 16.45
N GLN A 623 -19.36 2.33 16.60
CA GLN A 623 -20.18 3.02 15.60
C GLN A 623 -19.68 4.44 15.31
N VAL A 624 -19.38 5.21 16.36
CA VAL A 624 -18.89 6.59 16.27
C VAL A 624 -17.52 6.63 15.59
N VAL A 625 -16.59 5.78 16.03
CA VAL A 625 -15.24 5.71 15.44
C VAL A 625 -15.31 5.31 13.97
N LEU A 626 -16.19 4.39 13.59
CA LEU A 626 -16.34 3.97 12.19
C LEU A 626 -17.15 4.97 11.34
N GLY A 627 -17.84 5.95 11.94
CA GLY A 627 -18.72 6.88 11.23
C GLY A 627 -19.96 6.18 10.63
N HIS A 628 -20.43 5.11 11.25
CA HIS A 628 -21.61 4.38 10.76
C HIS A 628 -22.90 5.10 11.20
N LYS A 629 -23.77 5.40 10.23
CA LYS A 629 -25.06 6.06 10.50
C LYS A 629 -25.97 5.26 11.43
N SER A 630 -25.94 3.94 11.33
CA SER A 630 -26.78 3.05 12.13
C SER A 630 -25.96 2.00 12.88
N ILE A 631 -26.46 1.59 14.05
CA ILE A 631 -25.86 0.49 14.81
C ILE A 631 -25.99 -0.83 14.04
N THR A 632 -27.06 -1.01 13.26
CA THR A 632 -27.26 -2.17 12.38
C THR A 632 -26.14 -2.32 11.36
N THR A 633 -25.66 -1.20 10.80
CA THR A 633 -24.49 -1.21 9.90
C THR A 633 -23.23 -1.64 10.63
N THR A 634 -23.09 -1.26 11.90
CA THR A 634 -21.96 -1.66 12.75
C THR A 634 -22.01 -3.15 13.08
N ILE A 635 -23.17 -3.68 13.47
CA ILE A 635 -23.36 -5.12 13.74
C ILE A 635 -23.07 -5.93 12.47
N LYS A 636 -23.69 -5.59 11.33
CA LYS A 636 -23.41 -6.26 10.05
C LYS A 636 -21.95 -6.18 9.62
N TYR A 637 -21.24 -5.13 10.02
CA TYR A 637 -19.82 -4.99 9.75
C TYR A 637 -19.00 -5.91 10.66
N LEU A 638 -19.30 -5.93 11.97
CA LEU A 638 -18.69 -6.83 12.95
C LEU A 638 -18.91 -8.31 12.60
N ASP A 639 -20.11 -8.68 12.16
CA ASP A 639 -20.43 -10.05 11.71
C ASP A 639 -19.58 -10.49 10.50
N ARG A 640 -19.12 -9.53 9.69
CA ARG A 640 -18.24 -9.80 8.53
C ARG A 640 -16.77 -9.90 8.93
N LEU A 641 -16.40 -9.41 10.10
CA LEU A 641 -15.01 -9.47 10.55
C LEU A 641 -14.73 -10.90 11.03
N GLU A 642 -13.67 -11.49 10.49
CA GLU A 642 -13.23 -12.82 10.89
C GLU A 642 -12.52 -12.74 12.26
N PHE A 643 -13.31 -12.65 13.33
CA PHE A 643 -12.82 -12.67 14.71
C PHE A 643 -12.54 -14.07 15.23
N SER A 644 -12.26 -15.05 14.36
CA SER A 644 -12.28 -16.48 14.71
C SER A 644 -11.50 -16.84 15.97
N LYS A 645 -10.35 -16.20 16.24
CA LYS A 645 -9.58 -16.41 17.48
C LYS A 645 -10.06 -15.58 18.68
N THR A 646 -10.43 -14.32 18.47
CA THR A 646 -10.84 -13.41 19.56
C THR A 646 -12.25 -13.74 20.05
N SER A 647 -13.18 -14.05 19.15
CA SER A 647 -14.54 -14.49 19.49
C SER A 647 -14.53 -15.82 20.21
N GLN A 648 -13.69 -16.77 19.81
CA GLN A 648 -13.53 -18.04 20.53
C GLN A 648 -13.01 -17.79 21.96
N ALA A 649 -11.99 -16.95 22.14
CA ALA A 649 -11.46 -16.62 23.46
C ALA A 649 -12.50 -15.94 24.37
N ILE A 650 -13.27 -14.97 23.84
CA ILE A 650 -14.32 -14.27 24.60
C ILE A 650 -15.49 -15.21 24.93
N VAL A 651 -15.90 -16.06 23.98
CA VAL A 651 -16.96 -17.06 24.19
C VAL A 651 -16.51 -18.10 25.21
N ASP A 652 -15.28 -18.61 25.12
CA ASP A 652 -14.71 -19.57 26.06
C ASP A 652 -14.56 -18.95 27.46
N GLU A 653 -14.13 -17.69 27.56
CA GLU A 653 -14.05 -16.97 28.84
C GLU A 653 -15.45 -16.75 29.45
N ALA A 654 -16.43 -16.34 28.63
CA ALA A 654 -17.81 -16.16 29.06
C ALA A 654 -18.44 -17.49 29.49
N LEU A 655 -18.21 -18.57 28.74
CA LEU A 655 -18.66 -19.92 29.08
C LEU A 655 -17.99 -20.41 30.37
N ASN A 656 -16.67 -20.23 30.53
CA ASN A 656 -15.96 -20.56 31.76
C ASN A 656 -16.45 -19.75 32.96
N ARG A 657 -16.81 -18.48 32.76
CA ARG A 657 -17.40 -17.63 33.81
C ARG A 657 -18.81 -18.08 34.19
N ILE A 658 -19.64 -18.44 33.20
CA ILE A 658 -20.97 -19.01 33.44
C ILE A 658 -20.83 -20.33 34.18
N HIS A 659 -19.99 -21.26 33.69
CA HIS A 659 -19.77 -22.57 34.28
C HIS A 659 -19.27 -22.47 35.74
N ARG A 660 -18.34 -21.56 36.02
CA ARG A 660 -17.86 -21.29 37.38
C ARG A 660 -18.97 -20.77 38.30
N LYS A 661 -19.77 -19.81 37.82
CA LYS A 661 -20.94 -19.31 38.57
C LYS A 661 -22.00 -20.40 38.78
N THR A 662 -22.22 -21.28 37.82
CA THR A 662 -23.17 -22.40 37.93
C THR A 662 -22.69 -23.44 38.95
N ILE A 663 -21.38 -23.73 38.98
CA ILE A 663 -20.78 -24.64 39.95
C ILE A 663 -20.78 -24.03 41.36
N GLU A 664 -20.44 -22.74 41.49
CA GLU A 664 -20.50 -22.01 42.77
C GLU A 664 -21.94 -21.93 43.32
N ASN A 665 -22.94 -21.71 42.45
CA ASN A 665 -24.36 -21.73 42.84
C ASN A 665 -24.89 -23.15 43.15
N ALA A 666 -24.35 -24.19 42.50
CA ALA A 666 -24.72 -25.58 42.77
C ALA A 666 -24.19 -26.09 44.13
N MET A 667 -23.15 -25.46 44.69
CA MET A 667 -22.61 -25.79 46.02
C MET A 667 -23.32 -25.08 47.17
N GLY A 668 -24.22 -24.12 46.89
CA GLY A 668 -24.90 -23.31 47.92
C GLY A 668 -26.42 -23.48 48.04
N ALA A 669 -27.09 -24.15 47.09
CA ALA A 669 -28.56 -24.27 47.10
C ALA A 669 -29.02 -25.63 47.66
N THR A 670 -29.35 -25.66 48.95
CA THR A 670 -30.16 -26.72 49.54
C THR A 670 -31.57 -26.67 48.93
N GLN A 671 -32.09 -27.83 48.58
CA GLN A 671 -33.35 -28.02 47.87
C GLN A 671 -34.55 -27.46 48.65
N GLU A 672 -35.35 -26.60 48.02
CA GLU A 672 -36.77 -26.46 48.33
C GLU A 672 -37.60 -26.76 47.09
N ALA A 673 -38.56 -27.65 47.27
CA ALA A 673 -39.39 -28.25 46.23
C ALA A 673 -40.45 -27.26 45.69
N ALA A 674 -40.64 -27.28 44.37
CA ALA A 674 -41.71 -26.56 43.70
C ALA A 674 -43.09 -27.21 43.97
N PRO A 675 -44.15 -26.44 44.28
CA PRO A 675 -45.51 -26.96 44.26
C PRO A 675 -46.11 -26.87 42.84
N GLU A 676 -46.79 -27.94 42.45
CA GLU A 676 -47.57 -28.08 41.22
C GLU A 676 -48.74 -27.09 41.16
N ALA A 677 -48.90 -26.41 40.02
CA ALA A 677 -50.00 -25.48 39.77
C ALA A 677 -51.15 -26.19 39.02
N GLN A 678 -52.35 -26.20 39.61
CA GLN A 678 -53.59 -26.49 38.89
C GLN A 678 -54.18 -25.21 38.27
N PRO A 679 -54.86 -25.29 37.10
CA PRO A 679 -55.39 -24.13 36.40
C PRO A 679 -56.89 -23.95 36.64
N GLN A 680 -57.37 -22.76 37.05
CA GLN A 680 -58.73 -22.20 36.86
C GLN A 680 -58.78 -20.73 37.40
N PRO A 681 -59.78 -19.87 37.10
CA PRO A 681 -59.92 -19.06 35.88
C PRO A 681 -60.04 -17.52 36.13
N VAL A 682 -59.67 -16.73 35.12
CA VAL A 682 -60.17 -15.38 34.72
C VAL A 682 -60.21 -14.24 35.78
N THR A 683 -59.13 -13.44 35.76
CA THR A 683 -58.94 -11.99 36.06
C THR A 683 -59.38 -11.39 37.41
N PRO A 684 -58.48 -10.65 38.06
CA PRO A 684 -58.13 -9.28 37.65
C PRO A 684 -56.76 -9.22 36.98
N ALA A 685 -56.50 -8.20 36.16
CA ALA A 685 -55.24 -8.01 35.44
C ALA A 685 -54.03 -8.27 36.36
N ALA A 686 -53.31 -9.36 36.10
CA ALA A 686 -52.08 -9.67 36.82
C ALA A 686 -51.08 -8.53 36.56
N PRO A 687 -50.46 -7.95 37.60
CA PRO A 687 -49.47 -6.90 37.41
C PRO A 687 -48.31 -7.43 36.56
N ILE A 688 -48.02 -6.76 35.45
CA ILE A 688 -46.94 -7.16 34.55
C ILE A 688 -45.65 -6.51 35.05
N ARG A 689 -44.66 -7.35 35.40
CA ARG A 689 -43.35 -6.89 35.86
C ARG A 689 -42.50 -6.43 34.66
N THR A 690 -42.11 -5.17 34.63
CA THR A 690 -41.29 -4.56 33.56
C THR A 690 -39.82 -4.41 33.95
N GLY A 691 -39.35 -5.19 34.92
CA GLY A 691 -38.01 -5.11 35.51
C GLY A 691 -37.93 -4.08 36.64
N LEU A 692 -38.24 -2.81 36.34
CA LEU A 692 -38.09 -1.69 37.29
C LEU A 692 -39.35 -1.41 38.12
N VAL A 693 -40.54 -1.69 37.58
CA VAL A 693 -41.82 -1.50 38.28
C VAL A 693 -42.79 -2.63 37.93
N GLU A 694 -43.88 -2.74 38.68
CA GLU A 694 -45.03 -3.55 38.34
C GLU A 694 -46.12 -2.66 37.73
N CYS A 695 -46.65 -3.03 36.55
CA CYS A 695 -47.68 -2.25 35.88
C CYS A 695 -49.07 -2.75 36.25
N ARG A 696 -49.90 -1.85 36.79
CA ARG A 696 -51.30 -2.10 37.16
C ARG A 696 -52.19 -2.43 35.95
N ASN A 697 -51.97 -1.75 34.83
CA ASN A 697 -52.70 -2.01 33.58
C ASN A 697 -51.93 -1.49 32.36
N VAL A 698 -51.48 -2.40 31.50
CA VAL A 698 -50.70 -2.07 30.29
C VAL A 698 -51.60 -1.57 29.16
N PHE A 699 -52.90 -1.88 29.19
CA PHE A 699 -53.87 -1.46 28.17
C PHE A 699 -54.51 -0.10 28.45
N ASP A 700 -54.16 0.52 29.58
CA ASP A 700 -54.69 1.82 30.00
C ASP A 700 -53.57 2.85 30.21
N PRO A 701 -52.83 3.24 29.16
CA PRO A 701 -51.74 4.19 29.31
C PRO A 701 -52.27 5.62 29.56
N PRO A 702 -51.46 6.51 30.19
CA PRO A 702 -51.82 7.92 30.42
C PRO A 702 -52.19 8.67 29.13
N ASP A 703 -53.01 9.72 29.26
CA ASP A 703 -53.52 10.52 28.14
C ASP A 703 -52.42 11.16 27.27
N GLU A 704 -51.23 11.36 27.82
CA GLU A 704 -50.05 11.83 27.09
C GLU A 704 -49.56 10.80 26.06
N ILE A 705 -49.61 9.51 26.40
CA ILE A 705 -49.22 8.41 25.51
C ILE A 705 -50.33 8.16 24.48
N ARG A 706 -51.60 8.27 24.89
CA ARG A 706 -52.75 8.15 23.97
C ARG A 706 -52.74 9.21 22.86
N ARG A 707 -52.15 10.39 23.14
CA ARG A 707 -52.02 11.51 22.19
C ARG A 707 -50.85 11.36 21.21
N LEU A 708 -49.98 10.35 21.35
CA LEU A 708 -48.86 10.15 20.43
C LEU A 708 -49.33 9.54 19.10
N ALA A 709 -48.71 9.97 18.00
CA ALA A 709 -49.09 9.56 16.63
C ALA A 709 -48.95 8.04 16.35
N ASN A 710 -48.19 7.34 17.19
CA ASN A 710 -47.93 5.91 17.09
C ASN A 710 -48.81 5.05 18.03
N TYR A 711 -49.67 5.65 18.84
CA TYR A 711 -50.62 4.93 19.69
C TYR A 711 -51.83 4.44 18.87
N LYS A 712 -52.23 3.19 19.08
CA LYS A 712 -53.47 2.62 18.54
C LYS A 712 -54.29 2.11 19.70
N GLU A 713 -55.56 2.48 19.74
CA GLU A 713 -56.50 2.08 20.78
C GLU A 713 -56.64 0.54 20.82
N GLY A 714 -56.47 -0.04 22.02
CA GLY A 714 -56.44 -1.49 22.23
C GLY A 714 -55.04 -2.14 22.28
N ASN A 715 -53.96 -1.43 21.92
CA ASN A 715 -52.60 -1.97 22.04
C ASN A 715 -52.00 -1.76 23.44
N PRO A 716 -51.13 -2.68 23.91
CA PRO A 716 -50.37 -2.50 25.14
C PRO A 716 -49.40 -1.31 25.04
N CYS A 717 -49.18 -0.61 26.16
CA CYS A 717 -48.22 0.48 26.26
C CYS A 717 -46.80 0.04 25.82
N SER A 718 -46.18 0.81 24.92
CA SER A 718 -44.87 0.52 24.33
C SER A 718 -43.71 1.37 24.90
N LEU A 719 -43.99 2.30 25.81
CA LEU A 719 -43.01 3.24 26.37
C LEU A 719 -42.63 2.86 27.80
N LEU A 720 -41.82 1.81 27.93
CA LEU A 720 -41.38 1.27 29.22
C LEU A 720 -40.46 2.22 30.01
N ASN A 721 -39.79 3.15 29.32
CA ASN A 721 -38.89 4.13 29.92
C ASN A 721 -39.61 5.23 30.73
N LYS A 722 -40.92 5.42 30.53
CA LYS A 722 -41.74 6.38 31.30
C LYS A 722 -42.50 5.72 32.45
N CYS A 723 -42.22 4.44 32.74
CA CYS A 723 -42.97 3.69 33.73
C CYS A 723 -42.85 4.24 35.15
N LEU A 724 -41.71 4.80 35.57
CA LEU A 724 -41.53 5.35 36.93
C LEU A 724 -42.44 6.56 37.22
N SER A 725 -42.77 7.33 36.19
CA SER A 725 -43.63 8.52 36.28
C SER A 725 -45.11 8.20 35.97
N CYS A 726 -45.43 6.93 35.70
CA CYS A 726 -46.76 6.51 35.28
C CYS A 726 -47.68 6.27 36.47
N GLN A 727 -48.95 6.68 36.36
CA GLN A 727 -49.98 6.45 37.40
C GLN A 727 -50.29 4.96 37.62
N ASN A 728 -49.99 4.12 36.63
CA ASN A 728 -50.14 2.66 36.74
C ASN A 728 -48.91 1.95 37.30
N SER A 729 -47.90 2.70 37.76
CA SER A 729 -46.71 2.11 38.38
C SER A 729 -46.97 1.69 39.82
N ILE A 730 -46.55 0.48 40.15
CA ILE A 730 -46.53 -0.07 41.50
C ILE A 730 -45.06 -0.43 41.78
N ILE A 731 -44.51 0.16 42.83
CA ILE A 731 -43.13 -0.11 43.26
C ILE A 731 -43.21 -0.93 44.54
N THR A 732 -42.63 -2.13 44.51
CA THR A 732 -42.58 -3.03 45.67
C THR A 732 -41.16 -3.12 46.23
N LEU A 733 -41.01 -3.75 47.39
CA LEU A 733 -39.69 -4.01 47.98
C LEU A 733 -38.76 -4.80 47.05
N SER A 734 -39.32 -5.64 46.18
CA SER A 734 -38.54 -6.44 45.24
C SER A 734 -37.94 -5.64 44.09
N ASN A 735 -38.42 -4.41 43.86
CA ASN A 735 -37.93 -3.51 42.81
C ASN A 735 -36.82 -2.58 43.32
N LEU A 736 -36.71 -2.37 44.63
CA LEU A 736 -35.78 -1.40 45.22
C LEU A 736 -34.31 -1.64 44.82
N PRO A 737 -33.77 -2.88 44.83
CA PRO A 737 -32.38 -3.10 44.44
C PRO A 737 -32.08 -2.65 43.01
N ASP A 738 -33.00 -2.90 42.07
CA ASP A 738 -32.86 -2.49 40.67
C ASP A 738 -32.92 -0.95 40.52
N LEU A 739 -33.74 -0.27 41.32
CA LEU A 739 -33.82 1.20 41.35
C LEU A 739 -32.53 1.84 41.91
N PHE A 740 -31.93 1.24 42.95
CA PHE A 740 -30.63 1.68 43.47
C PHE A 740 -29.51 1.48 42.44
N ALA A 741 -29.51 0.36 41.71
CA ALA A 741 -28.55 0.11 40.63
C ALA A 741 -28.71 1.13 39.48
N MET A 742 -29.94 1.46 39.11
CA MET A 742 -30.23 2.50 38.09
C MET A 742 -29.81 3.90 38.54
N ARG A 743 -30.03 4.25 39.82
CA ARG A 743 -29.56 5.53 40.40
C ARG A 743 -28.04 5.63 40.34
N ARG A 744 -27.32 4.56 40.70
CA ARG A 744 -25.85 4.49 40.60
C ARG A 744 -25.38 4.77 39.18
N ASP A 745 -26.00 4.12 38.19
CA ASP A 745 -25.62 4.28 36.79
C ASP A 745 -25.91 5.69 36.26
N TYR A 746 -27.06 6.28 36.60
CA TYR A 746 -27.38 7.65 36.21
C TYR A 746 -26.47 8.68 36.86
N ARG A 747 -26.11 8.52 38.15
CA ARG A 747 -25.10 9.38 38.80
C ARG A 747 -23.74 9.23 38.13
N ALA A 748 -23.30 8.00 37.87
CA ALA A 748 -22.05 7.76 37.15
C ALA A 748 -22.06 8.37 35.73
N MET A 749 -23.17 8.27 34.98
CA MET A 749 -23.34 8.91 33.68
C MET A 749 -23.27 10.44 33.79
N MET A 750 -23.88 11.05 34.80
CA MET A 750 -23.83 12.50 35.03
C MET A 750 -22.44 12.98 35.46
N GLU A 751 -21.67 12.17 36.20
CA GLU A 751 -20.33 12.53 36.68
C GLU A 751 -19.23 12.32 35.63
N THR A 752 -19.34 11.30 34.77
CA THR A 752 -18.27 10.95 33.81
C THR A 752 -18.51 11.38 32.37
N SER A 753 -19.71 11.87 32.02
CA SER A 753 -20.05 12.20 30.64
C SER A 753 -20.59 13.62 30.45
N LEU A 754 -20.33 14.21 29.28
CA LEU A 754 -20.92 15.48 28.83
C LEU A 754 -22.44 15.40 28.60
N ILE A 755 -23.13 14.31 29.02
CA ILE A 755 -24.58 14.14 28.86
C ILE A 755 -25.35 15.21 29.63
N ALA A 756 -24.82 15.69 30.76
CA ALA A 756 -25.39 16.78 31.55
C ALA A 756 -25.70 18.04 30.73
N GLU A 757 -24.89 18.32 29.70
CA GLU A 757 -25.01 19.50 28.84
C GLU A 757 -25.91 19.28 27.61
N THR A 758 -26.49 18.09 27.47
CA THR A 758 -27.39 17.74 26.36
C THR A 758 -28.86 17.80 26.79
N PRO A 759 -29.81 17.94 25.85
CA PRO A 759 -31.24 17.81 26.16
C PRO A 759 -31.61 16.46 26.80
N TYR A 760 -30.79 15.42 26.59
CA TYR A 760 -30.94 14.12 27.23
C TYR A 760 -30.52 14.14 28.70
N GLY A 761 -29.57 15.01 29.08
CA GLY A 761 -29.19 15.24 30.48
C GLY A 761 -30.35 15.72 31.34
N HIS A 762 -31.21 16.59 30.80
CA HIS A 762 -32.43 17.03 31.48
C HIS A 762 -33.35 15.85 31.83
N VAL A 763 -33.53 14.90 30.90
CA VAL A 763 -34.36 13.71 31.12
C VAL A 763 -33.72 12.77 32.16
N VAL A 764 -32.39 12.63 32.15
CA VAL A 764 -31.68 11.85 33.17
C VAL A 764 -31.80 12.51 34.56
N GLN A 765 -31.75 13.84 34.62
CA GLN A 765 -31.91 14.60 35.85
C GLN A 765 -33.33 14.48 36.42
N GLU A 766 -34.37 14.61 35.58
CA GLU A 766 -35.76 14.36 35.99
C GLU A 766 -35.94 12.93 36.53
N ASN A 767 -35.35 11.92 35.88
CA ASN A 767 -35.41 10.54 36.35
C ASN A 767 -34.65 10.35 37.68
N LEU A 768 -33.51 11.02 37.86
CA LEU A 768 -32.78 11.02 39.13
C LEU A 768 -33.62 11.63 40.25
N ASP A 769 -34.28 12.77 40.01
CA ASP A 769 -35.14 13.42 41.01
C ASP A 769 -36.31 12.52 41.44
N VAL A 770 -36.93 11.83 40.47
CA VAL A 770 -37.97 10.83 40.75
C VAL A 770 -37.40 9.66 41.57
N LEU A 771 -36.22 9.14 41.21
CA LEU A 771 -35.56 8.07 41.96
C LEU A 771 -35.20 8.50 43.39
N GLU A 772 -34.65 9.70 43.59
CA GLU A 772 -34.35 10.20 44.94
C GLU A 772 -35.63 10.33 45.79
N SER A 773 -36.75 10.76 45.19
CA SER A 773 -38.02 10.84 45.91
C SER A 773 -38.53 9.48 46.40
N ILE A 774 -38.27 8.41 45.66
CA ILE A 774 -38.68 7.04 45.98
C ILE A 774 -37.70 6.39 46.98
N LEU A 775 -36.40 6.68 46.82
CA LEU A 775 -35.31 6.07 47.59
C LEU A 775 -34.95 6.84 48.87
N THR A 776 -35.72 7.87 49.20
CA THR A 776 -35.61 8.61 50.47
C THR A 776 -36.66 8.11 51.47
N PRO A 777 -36.31 7.86 52.75
CA PRO A 777 -37.27 7.42 53.75
C PRO A 777 -38.42 8.42 53.90
N SER A 778 -39.66 7.94 53.84
CA SER A 778 -40.84 8.79 54.02
C SER A 778 -41.97 8.06 54.73
N SER A 779 -42.86 8.82 55.38
CA SER A 779 -43.99 8.26 56.14
C SER A 779 -45.03 7.53 55.28
N ARG A 780 -45.00 7.73 53.96
CA ARG A 780 -45.85 7.07 52.96
C ARG A 780 -45.06 6.15 52.01
N GLY A 781 -43.76 6.01 52.22
CA GLY A 781 -42.85 5.24 51.37
C GLY A 781 -42.09 4.16 52.14
N PHE A 782 -40.92 3.78 51.66
CA PHE A 782 -40.10 2.72 52.26
C PHE A 782 -39.37 3.22 53.51
N ASN A 783 -39.21 2.33 54.50
CA ASN A 783 -38.48 2.68 55.71
C ASN A 783 -36.95 2.62 55.50
N ALA A 784 -36.19 3.22 56.41
CA ALA A 784 -34.73 3.33 56.27
C ALA A 784 -34.02 1.96 56.24
N GLU A 785 -34.54 0.96 56.96
CA GLU A 785 -33.95 -0.39 57.01
C GLU A 785 -34.14 -1.15 55.68
N GLN A 786 -35.33 -1.04 55.08
CA GLN A 786 -35.65 -1.61 53.78
C GLN A 786 -34.80 -1.00 52.67
N LEU A 787 -34.61 0.32 52.71
CA LEU A 787 -33.78 1.05 51.75
C LEU A 787 -32.30 0.67 51.88
N ALA A 788 -31.77 0.59 53.10
CA ALA A 788 -30.38 0.20 53.33
C ALA A 788 -30.08 -1.25 52.89
N ASN A 789 -31.00 -2.18 53.15
CA ASN A 789 -30.84 -3.55 52.68
C ASN A 789 -30.92 -3.64 51.14
N ALA A 790 -31.82 -2.88 50.51
CA ALA A 790 -31.93 -2.86 49.06
C ALA A 790 -30.73 -2.20 48.38
N GLU A 791 -30.16 -1.14 48.97
CA GLU A 791 -28.93 -0.50 48.48
C GLU A 791 -27.76 -1.48 48.48
N ARG A 792 -27.58 -2.25 49.56
CA ARG A 792 -26.57 -3.32 49.64
C ARG A 792 -26.78 -4.41 48.58
N LEU A 793 -28.04 -4.80 48.33
CA LEU A 793 -28.35 -5.81 47.31
C LEU A 793 -28.10 -5.29 45.88
N SER A 794 -28.19 -3.98 45.65
CA SER A 794 -27.95 -3.36 44.34
C SER A 794 -26.50 -3.45 43.85
N GLU A 795 -25.54 -3.64 44.77
CA GLU A 795 -24.12 -3.79 44.42
C GLU A 795 -23.88 -4.99 43.50
N TYR A 796 -24.70 -6.03 43.61
CA TYR A 796 -24.60 -7.26 42.82
C TYR A 796 -25.40 -7.22 41.50
N ILE A 797 -26.09 -6.12 41.22
CA ILE A 797 -26.95 -5.97 40.03
C ILE A 797 -26.19 -5.19 38.96
N ILE A 798 -26.06 -5.80 37.78
CA ILE A 798 -25.51 -5.18 36.58
C ILE A 798 -26.67 -4.76 35.70
N THR A 799 -26.96 -3.46 35.69
CA THR A 799 -27.98 -2.84 34.85
C THR A 799 -27.49 -2.77 33.41
N SER A 800 -28.18 -3.45 32.50
CA SER A 800 -27.98 -3.25 31.06
C SER A 800 -28.68 -1.94 30.69
N THR A 801 -27.96 -0.84 30.56
CA THR A 801 -28.51 0.41 30.01
C THR A 801 -28.75 0.26 28.50
N LEU A 802 -29.61 -0.68 28.10
CA LEU A 802 -30.33 -0.69 26.84
C LEU A 802 -31.60 0.16 27.03
N VAL A 803 -31.44 1.49 27.06
CA VAL A 803 -32.61 2.37 26.89
C VAL A 803 -32.89 2.45 25.39
N GLU A 804 -34.09 2.00 25.04
CA GLU A 804 -34.60 1.81 23.69
C GLU A 804 -34.57 3.07 22.81
N ARG A 805 -34.52 2.82 21.51
CA ARG A 805 -34.56 3.75 20.38
C ARG A 805 -35.57 4.90 20.57
N MET A 806 -35.12 6.13 20.34
CA MET A 806 -35.95 7.14 19.67
C MET A 806 -35.32 7.47 18.32
N THR A 807 -36.02 7.06 17.26
CA THR A 807 -35.92 7.65 15.93
C THR A 807 -36.22 9.14 16.02
N ILE A 808 -35.27 9.97 15.58
CA ILE A 808 -35.56 11.31 15.05
C ILE A 808 -35.77 11.15 13.55
#